data_AF-A0A3Q9NG21-F1
#
_entry.id   AF-A0A3Q9NG21-F1
#
_cell.length_a   1.000
_cell.length_b   1.000
_cell.length_c   1.000
_cell.angle_alpha   90.00
_cell.angle_beta   90.00
_cell.angle_gamma   90.00
#
_symmetry.space_group_name_H-M   'P 1'
#
loop_
_entity.id
_entity.type
_entity.pdbx_description
1 polymer ?
#
loop_
_entity_poly.entity_id
_entity_poly.type
_entity_poly.pdbx_seq_one_letter_code
_entity_poly.pdbx_strand_id
1 'polypeptide(L)'
;MNYKKRPMRTAWVLAGALLITGCGGADGGNDSSPQQGPSTPSNDPVVSSDTETFRKQDPIDRYSFANGCYTLEAGGNYLSADPQSGQYATTRDAAQATAFRLRPTRLGAYLMMSGYQRNSGEVGRFDLLGISDPAGEFLDEAGNFIGEISYLVAGLGDTTNLVLDPVAPLGDALRSIGESLEFTGDQLGDTTVNPSLAMVSSPSDLAVWQLQRLGDEQRYTLASDVTGLMLATTDDGLALVSPSVIDESGAFALREAKGCDHYPEAELNAEILDSKGPAIYLKEVERFRQVKGIDKDDVFGFVDTHSHISAYEFIGGRVNYGAPFHRFGVTHALHDCEAVHGPWGATGFVELATSGIGLHDTQGWPTFNDWPRYNSLQHHQSYYRWMERAHLAGMKILVNHLVHNEILCRINPQKQNDCDPMESILLQIQRMYEMQDYIDAQHGGPGKGWFQIVTSPAQARDVIDDGKLAVVLGIEMSKVFKCGEFLGVAECTREDIVERLDQFYQLGVRNIFPVHKFDNAFGGHLPDLSTGIGIGPILYAGNLLETGHPVEFEECPESVEYTGGEPDQNADLQPFGLFDQLLYQMDYLGERFPETPEEMAALDPRRGTDQLCNRRGLSDLGDFLIKELVRRKMMIETDHISRKAAARILEITRPLDYPVINSHGGWGGTEALRDRIAAQGGITASFGGTREDWVRKLTRDGNRPRHEDLKVGPFGGAGFASDVNGIAQLASNPGTAEDEAGLYPFTSIDGRVRFDVQRTGDREFSLYDGRGVAHYGLYPDQIEDMIRNSDADPEQIDDAINQLFTSAEAYLRMWERIENAPL
;
A
#
# COMPACT_ATOMS: atom_id res chain seq x y z
N MET A 1 -34.45 55.97 5.75
CA MET A 1 -35.60 55.52 6.56
C MET A 1 -35.05 54.56 7.62
N ASN A 2 -34.77 55.00 8.86
CA ASN A 2 -35.66 54.95 10.04
C ASN A 2 -36.40 53.59 10.15
N TYR A 3 -36.30 52.76 11.20
CA TYR A 3 -36.21 53.08 12.64
C TYR A 3 -35.93 51.84 13.53
N LYS A 4 -35.19 52.05 14.66
CA LYS A 4 -35.33 51.51 16.06
C LYS A 4 -35.31 49.98 16.32
N LYS A 5 -34.39 49.42 17.13
CA LYS A 5 -34.10 49.49 18.61
C LYS A 5 -34.91 48.52 19.50
N ARG A 6 -34.21 47.47 20.01
CA ARG A 6 -34.02 47.02 21.43
C ARG A 6 -35.25 46.44 22.23
N PRO A 7 -35.06 45.81 23.43
CA PRO A 7 -34.01 44.89 23.97
C PRO A 7 -34.51 43.81 25.02
N MET A 8 -33.57 43.13 25.72
CA MET A 8 -33.64 42.56 27.12
C MET A 8 -34.43 41.23 27.32
N ARG A 9 -34.08 40.24 28.19
CA ARG A 9 -33.11 40.08 29.31
C ARG A 9 -33.20 38.64 29.93
N THR A 10 -32.10 38.11 30.50
CA THR A 10 -31.92 37.25 31.74
C THR A 10 -32.76 35.96 31.90
N ALA A 11 -32.37 34.82 32.53
CA ALA A 11 -31.18 34.13 33.06
C ALA A 11 -31.68 32.80 33.73
N TRP A 12 -30.80 32.07 34.44
CA TRP A 12 -30.98 30.87 35.32
C TRP A 12 -30.70 29.53 34.60
N VAL A 13 -29.56 28.84 34.78
CA VAL A 13 -28.98 28.14 35.95
C VAL A 13 -29.92 27.11 36.57
N LEU A 14 -29.58 25.82 36.39
CA LEU A 14 -29.77 24.78 37.42
C LEU A 14 -28.86 23.59 37.14
N ALA A 15 -27.97 23.35 38.09
CA ALA A 15 -27.18 22.14 38.27
C ALA A 15 -28.03 21.05 38.94
N GLY A 16 -27.70 19.78 38.69
CA GLY A 16 -28.25 18.64 39.42
C GLY A 16 -27.23 17.51 39.50
N ALA A 17 -26.52 17.43 40.62
CA ALA A 17 -25.79 16.25 41.07
C ALA A 17 -26.68 15.45 42.02
N LEU A 18 -26.59 14.12 42.02
CA LEU A 18 -26.99 13.28 43.16
C LEU A 18 -26.31 11.90 43.11
N LEU A 19 -26.08 11.39 44.33
CA LEU A 19 -25.13 10.38 44.79
C LEU A 19 -25.77 8.99 44.98
N ILE A 20 -24.93 7.95 44.83
CA ILE A 20 -24.69 6.75 45.67
C ILE A 20 -25.86 5.99 46.34
N THR A 21 -25.94 4.67 46.08
CA THR A 21 -26.08 3.53 47.02
C THR A 21 -25.76 2.24 46.20
N GLY A 22 -24.95 1.25 46.56
CA GLY A 22 -24.38 0.78 47.83
C GLY A 22 -25.10 -0.47 48.35
N CYS A 23 -24.58 -1.69 48.07
CA CYS A 23 -24.70 -2.98 48.79
C CYS A 23 -23.91 -4.05 47.96
N GLY A 24 -22.96 -4.87 48.43
CA GLY A 24 -22.51 -5.23 49.78
C GLY A 24 -23.02 -6.62 50.19
N GLY A 25 -22.21 -7.67 50.03
CA GLY A 25 -22.47 -9.02 50.56
C GLY A 25 -21.36 -10.03 50.23
N ALA A 26 -20.65 -10.49 51.25
CA ALA A 26 -19.47 -11.37 51.21
C ALA A 26 -19.72 -12.70 51.96
N ASP A 27 -18.66 -13.55 51.95
CA ASP A 27 -18.35 -14.74 52.77
C ASP A 27 -18.92 -16.09 52.28
N GLY A 28 -18.21 -17.23 52.29
CA GLY A 28 -16.88 -17.69 52.74
C GLY A 28 -16.79 -19.20 52.34
N GLY A 29 -15.65 -19.84 52.05
CA GLY A 29 -14.57 -20.22 52.96
C GLY A 29 -13.89 -21.53 52.49
N ASN A 30 -12.61 -21.67 52.87
CA ASN A 30 -11.61 -22.74 52.71
C ASN A 30 -12.05 -24.23 52.68
N ASP A 31 -11.29 -25.10 51.98
CA ASP A 31 -10.32 -26.00 52.62
C ASP A 31 -9.39 -26.79 51.65
N SER A 32 -8.27 -27.25 52.21
CA SER A 32 -6.99 -27.64 51.58
C SER A 32 -6.67 -29.16 51.54
N SER A 33 -6.08 -29.61 50.41
CA SER A 33 -4.94 -30.57 50.24
C SER A 33 -5.08 -32.06 50.69
N PRO A 34 -4.06 -32.95 50.51
CA PRO A 34 -3.48 -33.53 49.28
C PRO A 34 -3.27 -35.08 49.36
N GLN A 35 -2.89 -35.80 48.27
CA GLN A 35 -2.21 -37.11 48.41
C GLN A 35 -1.41 -37.62 47.18
N GLN A 36 -0.26 -38.25 47.46
CA GLN A 36 0.78 -38.78 46.56
C GLN A 36 0.69 -40.32 46.35
N GLY A 37 1.06 -40.80 45.15
CA GLY A 37 1.80 -42.07 44.81
C GLY A 37 1.15 -43.45 45.07
N PRO A 38 1.58 -44.57 44.43
CA PRO A 38 2.93 -44.86 43.89
C PRO A 38 3.02 -45.60 42.51
N SER A 39 4.28 -45.82 42.10
CA SER A 39 4.88 -46.42 40.89
C SER A 39 4.89 -47.96 40.75
N THR A 40 4.93 -48.53 39.53
CA THR A 40 5.96 -49.50 38.99
C THR A 40 5.68 -49.98 37.52
N PRO A 41 6.68 -50.55 36.78
CA PRO A 41 6.83 -50.48 35.31
C PRO A 41 6.57 -51.80 34.53
N SER A 42 6.44 -51.71 33.20
CA SER A 42 6.59 -52.84 32.27
C SER A 42 7.07 -52.41 30.87
N ASN A 43 8.06 -53.14 30.34
CA ASN A 43 8.81 -52.92 29.10
C ASN A 43 8.07 -53.33 27.80
N ASP A 44 8.24 -52.49 26.75
CA ASP A 44 8.39 -52.68 25.28
C ASP A 44 7.34 -53.46 24.44
N PRO A 45 7.22 -53.25 23.08
CA PRO A 45 8.04 -52.44 22.16
C PRO A 45 7.29 -51.47 21.21
N VAL A 46 8.10 -50.65 20.54
CA VAL A 46 7.85 -49.68 19.46
C VAL A 46 6.83 -50.10 18.39
N VAL A 47 5.81 -49.26 18.17
CA VAL A 47 5.10 -49.06 16.88
C VAL A 47 4.76 -47.58 16.75
N SER A 48 5.12 -46.97 15.62
CA SER A 48 4.85 -45.57 15.29
C SER A 48 3.34 -45.28 15.22
N SER A 49 2.88 -44.26 15.95
CA SER A 49 1.59 -43.63 15.70
C SER A 49 1.78 -42.12 15.66
N ASP A 50 1.34 -41.54 14.55
CA ASP A 50 1.23 -40.12 14.28
C ASP A 50 0.65 -39.37 15.48
N THR A 51 1.42 -38.41 16.00
CA THR A 51 0.93 -37.48 16.99
C THR A 51 0.05 -36.45 16.29
N GLU A 52 -1.25 -36.73 16.21
CA GLU A 52 -2.28 -35.69 16.09
C GLU A 52 -2.08 -34.71 17.25
N THR A 53 -1.47 -33.57 16.94
CA THR A 53 -1.56 -32.40 17.82
C THR A 53 -3.00 -31.93 17.72
N PHE A 54 -3.75 -32.03 18.83
CA PHE A 54 -5.03 -31.37 18.99
C PHE A 54 -4.83 -29.85 18.89
N ARG A 55 -4.77 -29.31 17.66
CA ARG A 55 -5.05 -27.90 17.40
C ARG A 55 -6.52 -27.72 17.75
N LYS A 56 -6.77 -26.97 18.82
CA LYS A 56 -8.10 -26.41 19.10
C LYS A 56 -8.50 -25.63 17.85
N GLN A 57 -9.44 -26.16 17.06
CA GLN A 57 -9.92 -25.45 15.87
C GLN A 57 -10.42 -24.08 16.32
N ASP A 58 -9.93 -23.03 15.66
CA ASP A 58 -10.47 -21.70 15.86
C ASP A 58 -11.99 -21.74 15.62
N PRO A 59 -12.79 -20.97 16.39
CA PRO A 59 -14.22 -20.93 16.19
C PRO A 59 -14.53 -20.54 14.75
N ILE A 60 -15.27 -21.38 14.01
CA ILE A 60 -15.72 -21.02 12.66
C ILE A 60 -16.60 -19.77 12.78
N ASP A 61 -16.17 -18.72 12.11
CA ASP A 61 -16.83 -17.42 12.02
C ASP A 61 -17.10 -17.04 10.57
N ARG A 62 -17.60 -15.81 10.35
CA ARG A 62 -17.92 -15.34 8.99
C ARG A 62 -16.68 -15.21 8.08
N TYR A 63 -15.46 -15.17 8.62
CA TYR A 63 -14.23 -15.02 7.85
C TYR A 63 -13.61 -16.37 7.45
N SER A 64 -13.97 -17.42 8.18
CA SER A 64 -13.45 -18.78 8.03
C SER A 64 -13.72 -19.43 6.66
N PHE A 65 -14.57 -18.81 5.84
CA PHE A 65 -14.91 -19.28 4.47
C PHE A 65 -14.03 -18.67 3.37
N ALA A 66 -13.09 -17.80 3.72
CA ALA A 66 -12.20 -17.14 2.77
C ALA A 66 -11.48 -18.14 1.85
N ASN A 67 -11.66 -17.95 0.54
CA ASN A 67 -11.02 -18.73 -0.52
C ASN A 67 -11.34 -20.25 -0.47
N GLY A 68 -12.30 -20.69 0.35
CA GLY A 68 -12.74 -22.07 0.43
C GLY A 68 -13.81 -22.42 -0.61
N CYS A 69 -14.14 -23.71 -0.69
CA CYS A 69 -15.11 -24.28 -1.64
C CYS A 69 -16.29 -24.86 -0.86
N TYR A 70 -17.49 -24.35 -1.11
CA TYR A 70 -18.67 -24.70 -0.30
C TYR A 70 -19.93 -24.88 -1.15
N THR A 71 -20.80 -25.81 -0.75
CA THR A 71 -22.21 -25.81 -1.17
C THR A 71 -23.04 -25.09 -0.12
N LEU A 72 -24.13 -24.46 -0.56
CA LEU A 72 -25.04 -23.71 0.31
C LEU A 72 -26.34 -24.52 0.49
N GLU A 73 -26.71 -24.78 1.74
CA GLU A 73 -27.91 -25.54 2.13
C GLU A 73 -28.82 -24.68 3.02
N ALA A 74 -30.09 -24.51 2.66
CA ALA A 74 -31.11 -23.91 3.53
C ALA A 74 -32.41 -24.70 3.46
N GLY A 75 -33.03 -25.00 4.61
CA GLY A 75 -34.32 -25.71 4.68
C GLY A 75 -34.34 -27.09 3.99
N GLY A 76 -33.19 -27.76 3.85
CA GLY A 76 -33.06 -29.04 3.13
C GLY A 76 -32.98 -28.91 1.60
N ASN A 77 -32.85 -27.70 1.07
CA ASN A 77 -32.56 -27.42 -0.33
C ASN A 77 -31.11 -26.92 -0.48
N TYR A 78 -30.46 -27.34 -1.55
CA TYR A 78 -29.14 -26.89 -1.97
C TYR A 78 -29.24 -25.94 -3.16
N LEU A 79 -28.33 -24.98 -3.26
CA LEU A 79 -28.16 -24.20 -4.48
C LEU A 79 -27.59 -25.08 -5.61
N SER A 80 -28.16 -24.94 -6.82
CA SER A 80 -27.71 -25.59 -8.04
C SER A 80 -27.73 -24.60 -9.20
N ALA A 81 -26.62 -24.48 -9.93
CA ALA A 81 -26.54 -23.75 -11.18
C ALA A 81 -27.08 -24.59 -12.33
N ASP A 82 -27.83 -23.96 -13.22
CA ASP A 82 -28.09 -24.48 -14.56
C ASP A 82 -27.37 -23.59 -15.59
N PRO A 83 -26.17 -24.01 -16.06
CA PRO A 83 -25.39 -23.22 -17.01
C PRO A 83 -26.10 -23.01 -18.35
N GLN A 84 -27.09 -23.84 -18.71
CA GLN A 84 -27.81 -23.70 -19.98
C GLN A 84 -28.85 -22.58 -19.92
N SER A 85 -29.48 -22.38 -18.77
CA SER A 85 -30.42 -21.27 -18.55
C SER A 85 -29.73 -20.01 -18.03
N GLY A 86 -28.49 -20.10 -17.55
CA GLY A 86 -27.77 -18.98 -16.95
C GLY A 86 -28.38 -18.53 -15.62
N GLN A 87 -29.04 -19.46 -14.91
CA GLN A 87 -29.74 -19.18 -13.66
C GLN A 87 -29.28 -20.12 -12.54
N TYR A 88 -29.49 -19.69 -11.30
CA TYR A 88 -29.38 -20.53 -10.12
C TYR A 88 -30.77 -20.95 -9.66
N ALA A 89 -30.90 -22.22 -9.32
CA ALA A 89 -32.10 -22.86 -8.81
C ALA A 89 -31.79 -23.61 -7.51
N THR A 90 -32.80 -24.27 -6.95
CA THR A 90 -32.65 -25.13 -5.78
C THR A 90 -32.87 -26.60 -6.12
N THR A 91 -32.12 -27.49 -5.49
CA THR A 91 -32.31 -28.95 -5.59
C THR A 91 -32.34 -29.58 -4.21
N ARG A 92 -33.06 -30.69 -4.05
CA ARG A 92 -33.00 -31.51 -2.82
C ARG A 92 -31.91 -32.57 -2.87
N ASP A 93 -31.30 -32.78 -4.04
CA ASP A 93 -30.22 -33.74 -4.22
C ASP A 93 -28.87 -33.07 -3.97
N ALA A 94 -28.24 -33.39 -2.83
CA ALA A 94 -26.91 -32.89 -2.48
C ALA A 94 -25.85 -33.22 -3.55
N ALA A 95 -26.02 -34.29 -4.33
CA ALA A 95 -25.10 -34.65 -5.41
C ALA A 95 -25.19 -33.71 -6.62
N GLN A 96 -26.27 -32.93 -6.73
CA GLN A 96 -26.48 -31.92 -7.77
C GLN A 96 -26.19 -30.50 -7.27
N ALA A 97 -25.75 -30.35 -6.02
CA ALA A 97 -25.43 -29.05 -5.45
C ALA A 97 -24.21 -28.43 -6.16
N THR A 98 -24.32 -27.15 -6.50
CA THR A 98 -23.20 -26.40 -7.07
C THR A 98 -22.25 -25.96 -5.97
N ALA A 99 -20.98 -26.24 -6.17
CA ALA A 99 -19.92 -25.75 -5.31
C ALA A 99 -19.55 -24.32 -5.70
N PHE A 100 -19.43 -23.45 -4.71
CA PHE A 100 -19.03 -22.05 -4.86
C PHE A 100 -17.69 -21.82 -4.18
N ARG A 101 -16.77 -21.18 -4.90
CA ARG A 101 -15.60 -20.56 -4.28
C ARG A 101 -16.03 -19.24 -3.67
N LEU A 102 -15.82 -19.10 -2.36
CA LEU A 102 -16.10 -17.88 -1.63
C LEU A 102 -14.87 -16.97 -1.67
N ARG A 103 -14.79 -16.10 -2.68
CA ARG A 103 -13.69 -15.14 -2.81
C ARG A 103 -14.01 -13.88 -1.99
N PRO A 104 -13.23 -13.54 -0.94
CA PRO A 104 -13.45 -12.31 -0.20
C PRO A 104 -13.22 -11.09 -1.08
N THR A 105 -14.12 -10.11 -1.01
CA THR A 105 -13.95 -8.77 -1.60
C THR A 105 -13.48 -7.75 -0.58
N ARG A 106 -13.87 -7.96 0.67
CA ARG A 106 -13.47 -7.25 1.89
C ARG A 106 -13.83 -8.14 3.09
N LEU A 107 -13.50 -7.69 4.30
CA LEU A 107 -13.79 -8.43 5.53
C LEU A 107 -15.29 -8.80 5.63
N GLY A 108 -15.59 -10.10 5.52
CA GLY A 108 -16.95 -10.65 5.72
C GLY A 108 -17.89 -10.50 4.53
N ALA A 109 -17.39 -10.07 3.37
CA ALA A 109 -18.14 -10.01 2.12
C ALA A 109 -17.46 -10.82 1.02
N TYR A 110 -18.27 -11.51 0.22
CA TYR A 110 -17.82 -12.55 -0.70
C TYR A 110 -18.46 -12.42 -2.07
N LEU A 111 -17.65 -12.69 -3.11
CA LEU A 111 -18.14 -13.21 -4.38
C LEU A 111 -18.36 -14.71 -4.23
N MET A 112 -19.46 -15.20 -4.79
CA MET A 112 -19.78 -16.62 -4.84
C MET A 112 -19.63 -17.14 -6.27
N MET A 113 -18.45 -17.70 -6.55
CA MET A 113 -18.06 -18.13 -7.90
C MET A 113 -18.30 -19.62 -8.08
N SER A 114 -19.22 -19.99 -8.98
CA SER A 114 -19.48 -21.39 -9.35
C SER A 114 -18.63 -21.88 -10.53
N GLY A 115 -18.03 -20.97 -11.29
CA GLY A 115 -17.21 -21.31 -12.45
C GLY A 115 -16.34 -20.16 -12.93
N TYR A 116 -15.22 -20.51 -13.56
CA TYR A 116 -14.35 -19.55 -14.25
C TYR A 116 -13.70 -20.21 -15.46
N GLN A 117 -13.87 -19.62 -16.65
CA GLN A 117 -13.27 -20.10 -17.88
C GLN A 117 -12.49 -18.98 -18.57
N ARG A 118 -11.31 -19.30 -19.07
CA ARG A 118 -10.44 -18.33 -19.76
C ARG A 118 -9.60 -19.03 -20.83
N ASN A 119 -9.56 -18.50 -22.05
CA ASN A 119 -8.53 -18.85 -23.02
C ASN A 119 -7.31 -17.91 -22.86
N SER A 120 -6.13 -18.34 -23.31
CA SER A 120 -4.94 -17.48 -23.32
C SER A 120 -5.21 -16.19 -24.11
N GLY A 121 -4.81 -15.04 -23.57
CA GLY A 121 -5.11 -13.72 -24.12
C GLY A 121 -6.43 -13.09 -23.68
N GLU A 122 -7.37 -13.86 -23.13
CA GLU A 122 -8.68 -13.33 -22.72
C GLU A 122 -8.69 -13.04 -21.21
N VAL A 123 -9.44 -12.02 -20.78
CA VAL A 123 -9.63 -11.68 -19.35
C VAL A 123 -10.29 -12.83 -18.57
N GLY A 124 -11.16 -13.60 -19.26
CA GLY A 124 -11.92 -14.72 -18.70
C GLY A 124 -13.38 -14.36 -18.42
N ARG A 125 -14.22 -15.39 -18.31
CA ARG A 125 -15.64 -15.29 -17.96
C ARG A 125 -15.89 -16.01 -16.65
N PHE A 126 -16.60 -15.34 -15.75
CA PHE A 126 -16.98 -15.86 -14.45
C PHE A 126 -18.43 -16.36 -14.48
N ASP A 127 -18.76 -17.28 -13.59
CA ASP A 127 -20.14 -17.63 -13.26
C ASP A 127 -20.33 -17.29 -11.77
N LEU A 128 -20.93 -16.12 -11.49
CA LEU A 128 -21.11 -15.58 -10.14
C LEU A 128 -22.58 -15.51 -9.76
N LEU A 129 -22.91 -15.90 -8.53
CA LEU A 129 -24.22 -15.59 -7.95
C LEU A 129 -24.31 -14.09 -7.68
N GLY A 130 -25.20 -13.39 -8.38
CA GLY A 130 -25.40 -11.95 -8.21
C GLY A 130 -26.79 -11.49 -8.62
N ILE A 131 -26.93 -10.18 -8.79
CA ILE A 131 -28.16 -9.51 -9.22
C ILE A 131 -28.04 -9.13 -10.70
N SER A 132 -29.13 -9.34 -11.45
CA SER A 132 -29.23 -8.99 -12.87
C SER A 132 -29.14 -7.48 -13.10
N ASP A 133 -28.31 -7.07 -14.05
CA ASP A 133 -28.36 -5.74 -14.69
C ASP A 133 -28.69 -5.91 -16.19
N PRO A 134 -29.96 -6.16 -16.53
CA PRO A 134 -30.33 -6.44 -17.92
C PRO A 134 -30.23 -5.20 -18.83
N ALA A 135 -30.20 -3.99 -18.25
CA ALA A 135 -30.07 -2.74 -19.00
C ALA A 135 -28.61 -2.28 -19.13
N GLY A 136 -27.70 -2.76 -18.28
CA GLY A 136 -26.31 -2.30 -18.22
C GLY A 136 -26.20 -0.87 -17.70
N GLU A 137 -27.17 -0.42 -16.89
CA GLU A 137 -27.30 0.98 -16.44
C GLU A 137 -26.87 1.15 -14.98
N PHE A 138 -26.61 0.06 -14.24
CA PHE A 138 -26.32 0.13 -12.80
C PHE A 138 -24.84 0.16 -12.47
N LEU A 139 -23.99 -0.28 -13.39
CA LEU A 139 -22.56 -0.43 -13.17
C LEU A 139 -21.76 0.54 -14.03
N ASP A 140 -20.70 1.10 -13.45
CA ASP A 140 -19.62 1.71 -14.24
C ASP A 140 -18.68 0.64 -14.83
N GLU A 141 -17.71 1.08 -15.63
CA GLU A 141 -16.72 0.20 -16.27
C GLU A 141 -15.82 -0.55 -15.26
N ALA A 142 -15.70 -0.05 -14.02
CA ALA A 142 -14.95 -0.70 -12.95
C ALA A 142 -15.81 -1.68 -12.14
N GLY A 143 -17.08 -1.86 -12.50
CA GLY A 143 -18.03 -2.74 -11.82
C GLY A 143 -18.56 -2.15 -10.51
N ASN A 144 -18.43 -0.83 -10.31
CA ASN A 144 -19.03 -0.14 -9.17
C ASN A 144 -20.48 0.24 -9.46
N PHE A 145 -21.33 0.19 -8.45
CA PHE A 145 -22.72 0.60 -8.58
C PHE A 145 -22.86 2.14 -8.67
N ILE A 146 -23.53 2.63 -9.71
CA ILE A 146 -23.74 4.08 -9.98
C ILE A 146 -25.23 4.49 -10.01
N GLY A 147 -26.16 3.56 -9.81
CA GLY A 147 -27.60 3.87 -9.73
C GLY A 147 -28.03 4.38 -8.35
N GLU A 148 -29.26 4.90 -8.23
CA GLU A 148 -29.87 5.07 -6.90
C GLU A 148 -30.39 3.72 -6.40
N ILE A 149 -30.12 3.40 -5.12
CA ILE A 149 -30.61 2.17 -4.47
C ILE A 149 -32.15 2.09 -4.53
N SER A 150 -32.83 3.25 -4.51
CA SER A 150 -34.28 3.38 -4.70
C SER A 150 -34.78 2.68 -5.97
N TYR A 151 -34.02 2.69 -7.08
CA TYR A 151 -34.40 2.04 -8.34
C TYR A 151 -34.43 0.52 -8.21
N LEU A 152 -33.44 -0.07 -7.53
CA LEU A 152 -33.41 -1.51 -7.28
C LEU A 152 -34.49 -1.92 -6.28
N VAL A 153 -34.79 -1.09 -5.28
CA VAL A 153 -35.80 -1.41 -4.26
C VAL A 153 -37.24 -1.17 -4.76
N ALA A 154 -37.48 -0.19 -5.64
CA ALA A 154 -38.82 0.19 -6.11
C ALA A 154 -39.52 -0.87 -6.99
N GLY A 155 -38.78 -1.81 -7.59
CA GLY A 155 -39.34 -2.97 -8.28
C GLY A 155 -40.10 -3.95 -7.39
N LEU A 156 -39.91 -3.85 -6.08
CA LEU A 156 -40.53 -4.66 -5.06
C LEU A 156 -41.59 -3.79 -4.40
N GLY A 157 -42.86 -3.96 -4.81
CA GLY A 157 -43.96 -3.06 -4.48
C GLY A 157 -43.99 -2.51 -3.05
N ASP A 158 -44.43 -1.25 -2.96
CA ASP A 158 -44.68 -0.40 -1.79
C ASP A 158 -44.67 -1.10 -0.41
N THR A 159 -43.48 -1.27 0.18
CA THR A 159 -43.31 -1.66 1.59
C THR A 159 -42.76 -0.48 2.39
N THR A 160 -43.60 0.55 2.50
CA THR A 160 -43.43 1.62 3.48
C THR A 160 -43.59 1.06 4.89
N ASN A 161 -42.48 0.80 5.58
CA ASN A 161 -42.32 0.92 7.04
C ASN A 161 -40.87 0.63 7.48
N LEU A 162 -39.97 1.57 7.20
CA LEU A 162 -38.69 1.64 7.92
C LEU A 162 -38.94 2.40 9.24
N VAL A 163 -39.50 1.71 10.24
CA VAL A 163 -39.60 2.27 11.60
C VAL A 163 -38.28 2.03 12.31
N LEU A 164 -37.49 3.10 12.42
CA LEU A 164 -36.36 3.20 13.33
C LEU A 164 -36.91 3.24 14.78
N ASP A 165 -36.51 2.31 15.64
CA ASP A 165 -36.49 2.52 17.08
C ASP A 165 -35.26 1.82 17.70
N PRO A 166 -34.55 2.46 18.66
CA PRO A 166 -33.18 2.12 19.03
C PRO A 166 -33.15 1.15 20.20
N VAL A 167 -32.17 0.25 20.24
CA VAL A 167 -31.40 -0.18 21.43
C VAL A 167 -30.43 -1.31 21.02
N ALA A 168 -29.13 -1.09 21.31
CA ALA A 168 -27.95 -1.99 21.27
C ALA A 168 -27.03 -1.91 20.02
N PRO A 169 -25.70 -2.06 20.20
CA PRO A 169 -24.70 -1.35 19.40
C PRO A 169 -24.25 -2.16 18.18
N LEU A 170 -24.63 -1.70 16.98
CA LEU A 170 -24.13 -2.18 15.69
C LEU A 170 -23.69 -0.95 14.89
N GLY A 171 -22.38 -0.70 14.87
CA GLY A 171 -21.78 0.56 14.42
C GLY A 171 -21.35 0.65 12.97
N ASP A 172 -21.22 -0.45 12.22
CA ASP A 172 -20.59 -0.39 10.89
C ASP A 172 -21.53 -0.69 9.72
N ALA A 173 -22.42 -1.70 9.85
CA ALA A 173 -23.34 -2.07 8.76
C ALA A 173 -24.48 -1.05 8.56
N LEU A 174 -24.84 -0.29 9.60
CA LEU A 174 -25.90 0.73 9.54
C LEU A 174 -25.37 2.11 9.16
N ARG A 175 -24.09 2.40 9.42
CA ARG A 175 -23.48 3.69 9.07
C ARG A 175 -23.23 3.80 7.56
N SER A 176 -22.89 2.69 6.89
CA SER A 176 -22.70 2.67 5.43
C SER A 176 -24.02 2.81 4.66
N ILE A 177 -25.15 2.38 5.24
CA ILE A 177 -26.49 2.51 4.64
C ILE A 177 -27.07 3.91 4.91
N GLY A 178 -26.78 4.49 6.09
CA GLY A 178 -27.26 5.81 6.48
C GLY A 178 -26.65 6.99 5.70
N GLU A 179 -25.39 6.89 5.29
CA GLU A 179 -24.70 7.95 4.54
C GLU A 179 -25.11 8.03 3.05
N SER A 180 -25.80 7.01 2.51
CA SER A 180 -26.30 7.01 1.12
C SER A 180 -27.73 7.57 0.95
N LEU A 181 -28.39 7.98 2.04
CA LEU A 181 -29.82 8.35 2.06
C LEU A 181 -30.09 9.85 2.02
N GLU A 182 -29.07 10.70 1.84
CA GLU A 182 -29.23 12.17 1.87
C GLU A 182 -28.72 12.86 0.60
N PHE A 183 -29.36 12.62 -0.56
CA PHE A 183 -29.44 13.66 -1.61
C PHE A 183 -30.64 13.51 -2.56
N THR A 184 -31.09 14.69 -3.00
CA THR A 184 -32.36 15.14 -3.62
C THR A 184 -32.90 14.36 -4.82
N GLY A 185 -34.21 14.06 -4.79
CA GLY A 185 -34.99 13.61 -5.94
C GLY A 185 -35.43 14.73 -6.87
N ASP A 186 -35.20 14.53 -8.17
CA ASP A 186 -36.12 14.78 -9.29
C ASP A 186 -35.33 14.54 -10.61
N GLN A 187 -35.57 13.41 -11.28
CA GLN A 187 -35.85 13.38 -12.73
C GLN A 187 -36.25 11.99 -13.24
N LEU A 188 -37.16 12.02 -14.21
CA LEU A 188 -37.94 10.94 -14.80
C LEU A 188 -37.18 10.05 -15.79
N GLY A 189 -37.50 8.74 -15.77
CA GLY A 189 -37.30 7.78 -16.85
C GLY A 189 -37.92 6.42 -16.50
N ASP A 190 -38.78 5.90 -17.37
CA ASP A 190 -39.82 4.88 -17.13
C ASP A 190 -39.28 3.42 -17.07
N THR A 191 -38.31 3.14 -16.19
CA THR A 191 -37.75 1.79 -16.03
C THR A 191 -38.20 1.20 -14.69
N THR A 192 -39.23 0.36 -14.69
CA THR A 192 -39.57 -0.47 -13.51
C THR A 192 -38.58 -1.62 -13.44
N VAL A 193 -37.52 -1.45 -12.65
CA VAL A 193 -36.46 -2.45 -12.48
C VAL A 193 -36.89 -3.41 -11.38
N ASN A 194 -37.14 -4.69 -11.71
CA ASN A 194 -37.33 -5.73 -10.70
C ASN A 194 -36.01 -6.48 -10.49
N PRO A 195 -35.28 -6.25 -9.38
CA PRO A 195 -34.00 -6.91 -9.15
C PRO A 195 -34.23 -8.43 -9.07
N SER A 196 -33.50 -9.18 -9.88
CA SER A 196 -33.62 -10.64 -9.94
C SER A 196 -32.25 -11.29 -9.78
N LEU A 197 -32.21 -12.47 -9.19
CA LEU A 197 -30.97 -13.24 -9.12
C LEU A 197 -30.57 -13.68 -10.52
N ALA A 198 -29.29 -13.58 -10.81
CA ALA A 198 -28.73 -14.00 -12.09
C ALA A 198 -27.32 -14.57 -11.92
N MET A 199 -26.88 -15.30 -12.93
CA MET A 199 -25.48 -15.61 -13.14
C MET A 199 -24.79 -14.42 -13.80
N VAL A 200 -23.89 -13.77 -13.07
CA VAL A 200 -23.16 -12.58 -13.52
C VAL A 200 -21.80 -13.00 -14.08
N SER A 201 -21.44 -12.46 -15.25
CA SER A 201 -20.25 -12.88 -15.99
C SER A 201 -18.94 -12.19 -15.61
N SER A 202 -19.02 -11.12 -14.81
CA SER A 202 -17.86 -10.44 -14.23
C SER A 202 -18.08 -10.11 -12.75
N PRO A 203 -17.03 -10.07 -11.94
CA PRO A 203 -17.06 -9.47 -10.62
C PRO A 203 -17.60 -8.03 -10.70
N SER A 204 -18.50 -7.68 -9.80
CA SER A 204 -19.10 -6.35 -9.68
C SER A 204 -19.81 -6.22 -8.34
N ASP A 205 -20.22 -5.01 -7.98
CA ASP A 205 -20.99 -4.73 -6.76
C ASP A 205 -22.29 -5.54 -6.67
N LEU A 206 -22.92 -5.83 -7.81
CA LEU A 206 -24.15 -6.63 -7.86
C LEU A 206 -23.94 -8.11 -7.52
N ALA A 207 -22.69 -8.59 -7.46
CA ALA A 207 -22.34 -9.97 -7.12
C ALA A 207 -21.78 -10.13 -5.70
N VAL A 208 -21.74 -9.05 -4.90
CA VAL A 208 -21.17 -9.07 -3.55
C VAL A 208 -22.23 -9.42 -2.51
N TRP A 209 -21.91 -10.41 -1.68
CA TRP A 209 -22.77 -10.88 -0.58
C TRP A 209 -22.09 -10.68 0.77
N GLN A 210 -22.71 -9.95 1.68
CA GLN A 210 -22.31 -9.88 3.08
C GLN A 210 -22.77 -11.12 3.83
N LEU A 211 -21.84 -11.79 4.48
CA LEU A 211 -22.12 -12.98 5.30
C LEU A 211 -22.29 -12.58 6.77
N GLN A 212 -23.44 -12.89 7.33
CA GLN A 212 -23.76 -12.62 8.74
C GLN A 212 -24.14 -13.90 9.45
N ARG A 213 -23.60 -14.12 10.65
CA ARG A 213 -23.87 -15.31 11.45
C ARG A 213 -25.21 -15.17 12.18
N LEU A 214 -26.01 -16.24 12.18
CA LEU A 214 -27.29 -16.34 12.88
C LEU A 214 -27.10 -16.99 14.26
N GLY A 215 -27.10 -16.17 15.32
CA GLY A 215 -27.00 -16.64 16.70
C GLY A 215 -25.75 -17.50 16.94
N ASP A 216 -25.90 -18.53 17.77
CA ASP A 216 -24.80 -19.43 18.13
C ASP A 216 -24.60 -20.60 17.13
N GLU A 217 -25.54 -20.81 16.22
CA GLU A 217 -25.48 -21.90 15.23
C GLU A 217 -24.52 -21.57 14.08
N GLN A 218 -23.98 -22.58 13.41
CA GLN A 218 -23.15 -22.46 12.19
C GLN A 218 -24.01 -22.21 10.96
N ARG A 219 -24.91 -21.22 11.04
CA ARG A 219 -25.82 -20.81 9.98
C ARG A 219 -25.65 -19.33 9.70
N TYR A 220 -25.83 -18.96 8.43
CA TYR A 220 -25.48 -17.65 7.93
C TYR A 220 -26.56 -17.12 7.01
N THR A 221 -26.80 -15.83 7.08
CA THR A 221 -27.58 -15.12 6.09
C THR A 221 -26.66 -14.42 5.10
N LEU A 222 -27.14 -14.27 3.86
CA LEU A 222 -26.44 -13.57 2.81
C LEU A 222 -27.24 -12.34 2.40
N ALA A 223 -26.69 -11.16 2.65
CA ALA A 223 -27.28 -9.89 2.22
C ALA A 223 -26.53 -9.38 0.98
N SER A 224 -27.26 -9.00 -0.06
CA SER A 224 -26.66 -8.26 -1.18
C SER A 224 -26.06 -6.95 -0.67
N ASP A 225 -24.82 -6.67 -1.06
CA ASP A 225 -24.09 -5.49 -0.57
C ASP A 225 -24.74 -4.17 -0.99
N VAL A 226 -25.28 -4.14 -2.22
CA VAL A 226 -25.88 -2.96 -2.82
C VAL A 226 -27.32 -2.73 -2.36
N THR A 227 -28.11 -3.80 -2.24
CA THR A 227 -29.57 -3.67 -2.00
C THR A 227 -29.98 -3.94 -0.56
N GLY A 228 -29.13 -4.62 0.22
CA GLY A 228 -29.49 -5.14 1.54
C GLY A 228 -30.52 -6.27 1.52
N LEU A 229 -30.98 -6.72 0.34
CA LEU A 229 -31.91 -7.83 0.21
C LEU A 229 -31.20 -9.15 0.53
N MET A 230 -31.95 -10.06 1.14
CA MET A 230 -31.42 -11.33 1.61
C MET A 230 -31.67 -12.42 0.59
N LEU A 231 -30.71 -13.33 0.44
CA LEU A 231 -30.91 -14.58 -0.29
C LEU A 231 -31.85 -15.49 0.50
N ALA A 232 -32.83 -16.09 -0.15
CA ALA A 232 -33.68 -17.12 0.44
C ALA A 232 -34.05 -18.20 -0.58
N THR A 233 -34.32 -19.39 -0.07
CA THR A 233 -34.94 -20.49 -0.83
C THR A 233 -36.46 -20.38 -0.75
N THR A 234 -37.17 -20.77 -1.80
CA THR A 234 -38.63 -20.73 -1.91
C THR A 234 -39.11 -22.02 -2.59
N ASP A 235 -40.41 -22.29 -2.55
CA ASP A 235 -41.00 -23.43 -3.26
C ASP A 235 -40.76 -23.36 -4.78
N ASP A 236 -40.60 -22.14 -5.32
CA ASP A 236 -40.39 -21.86 -6.75
C ASP A 236 -38.90 -21.67 -7.13
N GLY A 237 -37.96 -21.82 -6.18
CA GLY A 237 -36.51 -21.68 -6.42
C GLY A 237 -35.82 -20.68 -5.49
N LEU A 238 -34.86 -19.90 -6.01
CA LEU A 238 -34.15 -18.86 -5.26
C LEU A 238 -34.80 -17.49 -5.43
N ALA A 239 -34.83 -16.71 -4.36
CA ALA A 239 -35.38 -15.35 -4.38
C ALA A 239 -34.55 -14.37 -3.54
N LEU A 240 -34.75 -13.08 -3.84
CA LEU A 240 -34.35 -11.96 -2.98
C LEU A 240 -35.54 -11.56 -2.10
N VAL A 241 -35.33 -11.49 -0.78
CA VAL A 241 -36.39 -11.15 0.18
C VAL A 241 -35.95 -10.03 1.12
N SER A 242 -36.92 -9.30 1.69
CA SER A 242 -36.65 -8.29 2.71
C SER A 242 -36.09 -8.95 3.99
N PRO A 243 -35.15 -8.30 4.70
CA PRO A 243 -34.68 -8.77 6.00
C PRO A 243 -35.80 -9.02 7.02
N SER A 244 -36.93 -8.31 6.89
CA SER A 244 -38.08 -8.43 7.80
C SER A 244 -38.87 -9.74 7.67
N VAL A 245 -38.71 -10.46 6.56
CA VAL A 245 -39.47 -11.69 6.26
C VAL A 245 -38.58 -12.94 6.20
N ILE A 246 -37.30 -12.82 6.54
CA ILE A 246 -36.38 -13.95 6.50
C ILE A 246 -36.67 -14.95 7.62
N ASP A 247 -36.73 -16.22 7.24
CA ASP A 247 -36.91 -17.34 8.15
C ASP A 247 -35.83 -18.42 7.91
N GLU A 248 -36.10 -19.66 8.27
CA GLU A 248 -35.24 -20.82 8.05
C GLU A 248 -34.81 -21.00 6.57
N SER A 249 -35.59 -20.50 5.62
CA SER A 249 -35.31 -20.59 4.19
C SER A 249 -34.16 -19.69 3.71
N GLY A 250 -33.79 -18.67 4.50
CA GLY A 250 -32.63 -17.80 4.29
C GLY A 250 -31.48 -18.03 5.26
N ALA A 251 -31.57 -19.08 6.09
CA ALA A 251 -30.54 -19.49 7.03
C ALA A 251 -29.66 -20.60 6.44
N PHE A 252 -28.58 -20.22 5.78
CA PHE A 252 -27.72 -21.15 5.04
C PHE A 252 -26.65 -21.80 5.91
N ALA A 253 -26.52 -23.12 5.80
CA ALA A 253 -25.34 -23.87 6.21
C ALA A 253 -24.37 -23.97 5.02
N LEU A 254 -23.13 -23.54 5.23
CA LEU A 254 -22.06 -23.68 4.24
C LEU A 254 -21.35 -25.02 4.48
N ARG A 255 -21.46 -25.94 3.53
CA ARG A 255 -20.89 -27.30 3.62
C ARG A 255 -19.64 -27.39 2.75
N GLU A 256 -18.55 -27.89 3.29
CA GLU A 256 -17.31 -28.05 2.52
C GLU A 256 -17.54 -28.91 1.27
N ALA A 257 -17.02 -28.44 0.15
CA ALA A 257 -17.14 -29.06 -1.16
C ALA A 257 -15.76 -29.16 -1.83
N LYS A 258 -15.71 -29.84 -2.99
CA LYS A 258 -14.50 -30.03 -3.79
C LYS A 258 -14.77 -29.67 -5.24
N GLY A 259 -13.70 -29.36 -5.99
CA GLY A 259 -13.78 -29.14 -7.43
C GLY A 259 -14.24 -27.74 -7.83
N CYS A 260 -14.18 -26.75 -6.94
CA CYS A 260 -14.34 -25.35 -7.34
C CYS A 260 -13.16 -24.89 -8.19
N ASP A 261 -13.43 -24.09 -9.21
CA ASP A 261 -12.39 -23.39 -9.96
C ASP A 261 -11.63 -22.40 -9.07
N HIS A 262 -10.36 -22.16 -9.40
CA HIS A 262 -9.57 -21.13 -8.73
C HIS A 262 -9.97 -19.74 -9.23
N TYR A 263 -10.04 -18.78 -8.30
CA TYR A 263 -10.18 -17.38 -8.68
C TYR A 263 -8.88 -16.91 -9.31
N PRO A 264 -8.89 -16.16 -10.44
CA PRO A 264 -7.67 -15.70 -11.11
C PRO A 264 -6.85 -14.81 -10.18
N GLU A 265 -5.54 -15.06 -10.14
CA GLU A 265 -4.62 -14.34 -9.29
C GLU A 265 -3.18 -14.44 -9.84
N ALA A 266 -2.32 -13.50 -9.47
CA ALA A 266 -0.88 -13.60 -9.74
C ALA A 266 -0.24 -14.75 -8.93
N GLU A 267 0.58 -15.56 -9.59
CA GLU A 267 1.32 -16.63 -8.94
C GLU A 267 2.51 -16.04 -8.14
N LEU A 268 2.84 -16.68 -7.01
CA LEU A 268 4.04 -16.34 -6.26
C LEU A 268 5.29 -16.97 -6.87
N ASN A 269 5.13 -18.11 -7.58
CA ASN A 269 6.23 -18.95 -8.08
C ASN A 269 7.32 -19.13 -7.00
N ALA A 270 6.85 -19.40 -5.78
CA ALA A 270 7.65 -19.55 -4.58
C ALA A 270 7.15 -20.77 -3.80
N GLU A 271 8.07 -21.62 -3.37
CA GLU A 271 7.80 -22.81 -2.57
C GLU A 271 8.53 -22.70 -1.23
N ILE A 272 7.76 -22.75 -0.14
CA ILE A 272 8.30 -22.79 1.21
C ILE A 272 8.82 -24.21 1.48
N LEU A 273 10.14 -24.34 1.62
CA LEU A 273 10.84 -25.61 1.85
C LEU A 273 10.90 -26.00 3.34
N ASP A 274 10.85 -25.02 4.24
CA ASP A 274 10.88 -25.24 5.69
C ASP A 274 9.49 -25.02 6.30
N SER A 275 8.99 -25.98 7.07
CA SER A 275 7.72 -25.91 7.80
C SER A 275 7.56 -24.70 8.74
N LYS A 276 8.67 -24.07 9.14
CA LYS A 276 8.68 -22.86 9.97
C LYS A 276 8.48 -21.57 9.17
N GLY A 277 8.51 -21.65 7.83
CA GLY A 277 8.53 -20.48 6.96
C GLY A 277 9.89 -19.78 6.92
N PRO A 278 9.97 -18.63 6.21
CA PRO A 278 11.17 -17.80 6.16
C PRO A 278 11.72 -17.47 7.56
N ALA A 279 13.03 -17.36 7.69
CA ALA A 279 13.67 -17.03 8.96
C ALA A 279 13.20 -15.66 9.49
N ILE A 280 13.05 -15.58 10.81
CA ILE A 280 12.69 -14.35 11.51
C ILE A 280 13.95 -13.74 12.15
N TYR A 281 14.81 -14.55 12.74
CA TYR A 281 15.97 -14.06 13.49
C TYR A 281 17.31 -14.40 12.82
N LEU A 282 18.30 -13.50 12.96
CA LEU A 282 19.66 -13.68 12.40
C LEU A 282 20.30 -15.00 12.85
N LYS A 283 20.12 -15.39 14.12
CA LYS A 283 20.70 -16.65 14.65
C LYS A 283 20.13 -17.92 14.07
N GLU A 284 19.00 -17.87 13.37
CA GLU A 284 18.46 -19.01 12.65
C GLU A 284 19.25 -19.34 11.38
N VAL A 285 19.85 -18.31 10.76
CA VAL A 285 20.56 -18.41 9.48
C VAL A 285 22.03 -18.73 9.73
N GLU A 286 22.55 -19.78 9.08
CA GLU A 286 23.94 -20.26 9.29
C GLU A 286 24.96 -19.12 9.14
N ARG A 287 24.76 -18.27 8.15
CA ARG A 287 25.58 -17.09 7.83
C ARG A 287 25.84 -16.17 9.02
N PHE A 288 24.85 -15.96 9.90
CA PHE A 288 24.92 -15.01 11.01
C PHE A 288 25.06 -15.67 12.39
N ARG A 289 24.94 -17.00 12.46
CA ARG A 289 24.91 -17.76 13.72
C ARG A 289 26.12 -17.52 14.62
N GLN A 290 27.32 -17.43 14.03
CA GLN A 290 28.58 -17.25 14.76
C GLN A 290 29.12 -15.81 14.74
N VAL A 291 28.38 -14.85 14.16
CA VAL A 291 28.79 -13.45 14.15
C VAL A 291 28.65 -12.87 15.57
N LYS A 292 29.72 -12.21 16.03
CA LYS A 292 29.80 -11.57 17.34
C LYS A 292 28.96 -10.30 17.38
N GLY A 293 28.25 -10.08 18.49
CA GLY A 293 27.42 -8.88 18.71
C GLY A 293 26.04 -8.93 18.06
N ILE A 294 25.67 -10.08 17.47
CA ILE A 294 24.30 -10.41 17.09
C ILE A 294 23.64 -11.17 18.24
N ASP A 295 22.49 -10.71 18.68
CA ASP A 295 21.66 -11.30 19.72
C ASP A 295 20.61 -12.28 19.16
N LYS A 296 19.90 -12.98 20.04
CA LYS A 296 18.97 -14.06 19.65
C LYS A 296 17.68 -13.54 19.00
N ASP A 297 17.34 -12.30 19.29
CA ASP A 297 16.14 -11.56 18.93
C ASP A 297 16.40 -10.49 17.86
N ASP A 298 17.63 -10.42 17.33
CA ASP A 298 17.94 -9.58 16.19
C ASP A 298 17.27 -10.12 14.92
N VAL A 299 16.49 -9.27 14.27
CA VAL A 299 15.68 -9.63 13.09
C VAL A 299 16.58 -9.88 11.87
N PHE A 300 16.35 -11.01 11.20
CA PHE A 300 16.89 -11.31 9.88
C PHE A 300 15.96 -10.77 8.80
N GLY A 301 16.53 -10.05 7.84
CA GLY A 301 15.82 -9.57 6.67
C GLY A 301 16.18 -8.14 6.32
N PHE A 302 15.51 -7.63 5.29
CA PHE A 302 15.78 -6.30 4.75
C PHE A 302 14.58 -5.37 4.86
N VAL A 303 14.88 -4.07 4.76
CA VAL A 303 13.89 -3.00 4.70
C VAL A 303 13.93 -2.34 3.32
N ASP A 304 12.75 -2.14 2.74
CA ASP A 304 12.53 -1.12 1.71
C ASP A 304 12.19 0.19 2.42
N THR A 305 13.14 1.12 2.42
CA THR A 305 13.09 2.35 3.22
C THR A 305 12.23 3.43 2.60
N HIS A 306 11.80 3.27 1.34
CA HIS A 306 11.07 4.30 0.61
C HIS A 306 10.29 3.73 -0.58
N SER A 307 8.97 3.92 -0.57
CA SER A 307 8.06 3.41 -1.61
C SER A 307 6.75 4.20 -1.67
N HIS A 308 6.00 4.08 -2.78
CA HIS A 308 4.71 4.77 -2.96
C HIS A 308 3.58 3.84 -3.41
N ILE A 309 3.24 2.85 -2.58
CA ILE A 309 2.20 1.85 -2.84
C ILE A 309 0.84 2.50 -3.11
N SER A 310 0.51 3.58 -2.43
CA SER A 310 -0.77 4.32 -2.58
C SER A 310 -0.77 5.41 -3.66
N ALA A 311 0.29 5.54 -4.47
CA ALA A 311 0.40 6.62 -5.45
C ALA A 311 -0.51 6.51 -6.69
N TYR A 312 -1.42 5.52 -6.79
CA TYR A 312 -2.50 5.59 -7.77
C TYR A 312 -3.48 6.74 -7.51
N GLU A 313 -3.52 7.25 -6.27
CA GLU A 313 -4.33 8.42 -5.90
C GLU A 313 -3.56 9.75 -6.00
N PHE A 314 -2.24 9.69 -6.27
CA PHE A 314 -1.35 10.84 -6.40
C PHE A 314 -1.77 11.79 -7.54
N ILE A 315 -1.51 13.11 -7.40
CA ILE A 315 -1.79 14.16 -8.41
C ILE A 315 -3.26 14.11 -8.87
N GLY A 316 -4.18 13.91 -7.92
CA GLY A 316 -5.61 13.84 -8.22
C GLY A 316 -6.05 12.50 -8.81
N GLY A 317 -5.20 11.47 -8.71
CA GLY A 317 -5.44 10.14 -9.28
C GLY A 317 -5.26 10.09 -10.80
N ARG A 318 -5.29 8.87 -11.35
CA ARG A 318 -5.17 8.59 -12.80
C ARG A 318 -3.88 9.07 -13.46
N VAL A 319 -2.85 9.37 -12.67
CA VAL A 319 -1.47 9.56 -13.17
C VAL A 319 -0.72 8.23 -13.17
N ASN A 320 -0.91 7.41 -12.14
CA ASN A 320 -0.50 6.01 -12.16
C ASN A 320 -1.72 5.16 -12.47
N TYR A 321 -1.60 4.26 -13.44
CA TYR A 321 -2.61 3.28 -13.78
C TYR A 321 -2.36 1.94 -13.09
N GLY A 322 -3.45 1.26 -12.75
CA GLY A 322 -3.46 0.05 -11.96
C GLY A 322 -3.49 0.35 -10.46
N ALA A 323 -3.59 -0.70 -9.65
CA ALA A 323 -3.69 -0.58 -8.20
C ALA A 323 -2.93 -1.73 -7.50
N PRO A 324 -2.41 -1.50 -6.28
CA PRO A 324 -1.75 -2.54 -5.49
C PRO A 324 -2.70 -3.66 -5.08
N PHE A 325 -4.01 -3.39 -5.05
CA PHE A 325 -5.07 -4.37 -4.87
C PHE A 325 -6.37 -3.84 -5.50
N HIS A 326 -7.32 -4.73 -5.71
CA HIS A 326 -8.71 -4.36 -5.97
C HIS A 326 -9.61 -5.39 -5.30
N ARG A 327 -10.78 -4.96 -4.80
CA ARG A 327 -11.75 -5.86 -4.15
C ARG A 327 -12.22 -7.02 -5.04
N PHE A 328 -12.10 -6.87 -6.36
CA PHE A 328 -12.39 -7.91 -7.35
C PHE A 328 -11.16 -8.63 -7.91
N GLY A 329 -9.98 -8.38 -7.34
CA GLY A 329 -8.72 -9.05 -7.69
C GLY A 329 -8.04 -8.53 -8.95
N VAL A 330 -7.09 -9.32 -9.45
CA VAL A 330 -6.11 -8.92 -10.47
C VAL A 330 -6.72 -8.44 -11.78
N THR A 331 -7.87 -9.00 -12.17
CA THR A 331 -8.56 -8.66 -13.43
C THR A 331 -9.02 -7.20 -13.48
N HIS A 332 -9.16 -6.56 -12.31
CA HIS A 332 -9.52 -5.15 -12.19
C HIS A 332 -8.31 -4.30 -11.77
N ALA A 333 -7.51 -4.81 -10.82
CA ALA A 333 -6.36 -4.08 -10.30
C ALA A 333 -5.32 -3.76 -11.38
N LEU A 334 -5.17 -4.64 -12.38
CA LEU A 334 -4.20 -4.51 -13.46
C LEU A 334 -4.87 -4.64 -14.83
N HIS A 335 -6.08 -4.10 -15.01
CA HIS A 335 -6.85 -4.16 -16.26
C HIS A 335 -6.15 -3.40 -17.41
N ASP A 336 -6.73 -3.34 -18.61
CA ASP A 336 -6.27 -2.49 -19.72
C ASP A 336 -6.18 -0.99 -19.34
N CYS A 337 -5.00 -0.38 -19.50
CA CYS A 337 -4.75 1.02 -19.15
C CYS A 337 -5.33 2.04 -20.14
N GLU A 338 -5.91 1.58 -21.27
CA GLU A 338 -6.58 2.45 -22.26
C GLU A 338 -7.66 3.32 -21.62
N ALA A 339 -8.33 2.84 -20.56
CA ALA A 339 -9.34 3.60 -19.83
C ALA A 339 -8.81 4.92 -19.24
N VAL A 340 -7.50 5.01 -18.96
CA VAL A 340 -6.87 6.20 -18.37
C VAL A 340 -5.87 6.85 -19.34
N HIS A 341 -5.02 6.05 -19.98
CA HIS A 341 -4.01 6.54 -20.91
C HIS A 341 -4.51 6.69 -22.35
N GLY A 342 -5.78 6.34 -22.63
CA GLY A 342 -6.37 6.43 -23.96
C GLY A 342 -5.80 5.37 -24.92
N PRO A 343 -6.32 5.32 -26.17
CA PRO A 343 -5.91 4.30 -27.12
C PRO A 343 -4.40 4.33 -27.37
N TRP A 344 -3.74 3.18 -27.26
CA TRP A 344 -2.28 3.05 -27.39
C TRP A 344 -1.48 3.92 -26.42
N GLY A 345 -2.03 4.27 -25.26
CA GLY A 345 -1.37 5.11 -24.26
C GLY A 345 -1.22 6.57 -24.68
N ALA A 346 -1.89 7.01 -25.75
CA ALA A 346 -1.64 8.30 -26.40
C ALA A 346 -1.92 9.56 -25.55
N THR A 347 -2.62 9.40 -24.42
CA THR A 347 -2.99 10.50 -23.50
C THR A 347 -2.27 10.43 -22.16
N GLY A 348 -1.29 9.53 -21.99
CA GLY A 348 -0.36 9.52 -20.85
C GLY A 348 0.64 10.69 -20.92
N PHE A 349 0.17 11.93 -20.84
CA PHE A 349 0.99 13.13 -21.06
C PHE A 349 2.16 13.25 -20.07
N VAL A 350 2.01 12.71 -18.87
CA VAL A 350 3.08 12.66 -17.87
C VAL A 350 4.10 11.56 -18.23
N GLU A 351 3.70 10.36 -18.67
CA GLU A 351 4.62 9.31 -19.13
C GLU A 351 5.50 9.80 -20.28
N LEU A 352 4.88 10.48 -21.26
CA LEU A 352 5.65 11.04 -22.36
C LEU A 352 6.63 12.13 -21.91
N ALA A 353 6.33 12.84 -20.82
CA ALA A 353 7.21 13.86 -20.25
C ALA A 353 8.27 13.29 -19.28
N THR A 354 8.05 12.11 -18.68
CA THR A 354 8.90 11.56 -17.61
C THR A 354 9.67 10.30 -18.00
N SER A 355 9.12 9.42 -18.83
CA SER A 355 9.80 8.17 -19.23
C SER A 355 10.18 8.14 -20.71
N GLY A 356 9.65 9.06 -21.52
CA GLY A 356 9.84 9.10 -22.98
C GLY A 356 9.21 7.90 -23.69
N ILE A 357 8.41 7.09 -22.99
CA ILE A 357 7.64 6.01 -23.60
C ILE A 357 6.57 6.68 -24.45
N GLY A 358 6.64 6.45 -25.76
CA GLY A 358 5.66 6.91 -26.73
C GLY A 358 4.34 6.13 -26.61
N LEU A 359 3.71 5.89 -27.76
CA LEU A 359 2.59 4.94 -27.82
C LEU A 359 3.04 3.56 -27.29
N HIS A 360 2.25 2.96 -26.42
CA HIS A 360 2.48 1.63 -25.85
C HIS A 360 1.22 0.76 -25.96
N ASP A 361 1.39 -0.56 -25.91
CA ASP A 361 0.24 -1.47 -25.81
C ASP A 361 -0.32 -1.39 -24.38
N THR A 362 -1.60 -1.04 -24.27
CA THR A 362 -2.26 -0.74 -23.01
C THR A 362 -2.72 -1.99 -22.26
N GLN A 363 -2.72 -3.15 -22.92
CA GLN A 363 -3.19 -4.41 -22.36
C GLN A 363 -2.38 -4.83 -21.12
N GLY A 364 -3.02 -4.73 -19.96
CA GLY A 364 -2.56 -5.30 -18.69
C GLY A 364 -2.88 -6.79 -18.61
N TRP A 365 -3.58 -7.21 -17.55
CA TRP A 365 -4.06 -8.58 -17.40
C TRP A 365 -4.85 -9.05 -18.63
N PRO A 366 -4.63 -10.29 -19.12
CA PRO A 366 -3.69 -11.28 -18.60
C PRO A 366 -2.31 -11.27 -19.28
N THR A 367 -2.13 -10.54 -20.38
CA THR A 367 -0.97 -10.74 -21.27
C THR A 367 0.21 -9.83 -20.99
N PHE A 368 -0.03 -8.63 -20.45
CA PHE A 368 1.00 -7.66 -20.09
C PHE A 368 1.97 -7.40 -21.25
N ASN A 369 1.41 -7.01 -22.40
CA ASN A 369 2.17 -6.93 -23.65
C ASN A 369 3.31 -5.93 -23.57
N ASP A 370 3.10 -4.82 -22.86
CA ASP A 370 4.08 -3.73 -22.78
C ASP A 370 4.40 -3.25 -21.37
N TRP A 371 3.46 -3.26 -20.42
CA TRP A 371 3.67 -2.87 -19.03
C TRP A 371 3.34 -4.02 -18.06
N PRO A 372 3.90 -4.06 -16.84
CA PRO A 372 4.89 -3.12 -16.29
C PRO A 372 6.33 -3.38 -16.76
N ARG A 373 7.18 -2.35 -16.68
CA ARG A 373 8.63 -2.39 -16.90
C ARG A 373 9.32 -1.52 -15.85
N TYR A 374 10.63 -1.70 -15.66
CA TYR A 374 11.43 -0.92 -14.72
C TYR A 374 11.27 0.61 -14.88
N ASN A 375 11.01 1.09 -16.11
CA ASN A 375 10.84 2.51 -16.43
C ASN A 375 9.40 2.91 -16.80
N SER A 376 8.40 2.05 -16.55
CA SER A 376 6.99 2.37 -16.76
C SER A 376 6.44 3.20 -15.60
N LEU A 377 6.87 4.46 -15.50
CA LEU A 377 6.65 5.33 -14.34
C LEU A 377 5.18 5.66 -14.05
N GLN A 378 4.27 5.45 -15.02
CA GLN A 378 2.83 5.64 -14.87
C GLN A 378 2.04 4.34 -14.65
N HIS A 379 2.71 3.20 -14.41
CA HIS A 379 2.03 1.92 -14.22
C HIS A 379 2.34 1.33 -12.85
N HIS A 380 1.35 0.74 -12.18
CA HIS A 380 1.56 0.11 -10.88
C HIS A 380 2.50 -1.09 -10.99
N GLN A 381 3.50 -1.11 -10.10
CA GLN A 381 4.55 -2.14 -10.02
C GLN A 381 4.53 -2.86 -8.66
N SER A 382 3.45 -2.62 -7.89
CA SER A 382 3.31 -2.91 -6.46
C SER A 382 2.03 -3.69 -6.14
N TYR A 383 1.57 -4.55 -7.04
CA TYR A 383 0.46 -5.47 -6.75
C TYR A 383 0.79 -6.38 -5.56
N TYR A 384 -0.18 -6.63 -4.67
CA TYR A 384 0.08 -7.21 -3.35
C TYR A 384 0.76 -8.58 -3.40
N ARG A 385 0.44 -9.43 -4.38
CA ARG A 385 1.09 -10.74 -4.56
C ARG A 385 2.56 -10.62 -4.95
N TRP A 386 2.93 -9.58 -5.69
CA TRP A 386 4.31 -9.29 -6.01
C TRP A 386 5.10 -8.86 -4.76
N MET A 387 4.49 -8.05 -3.89
CA MET A 387 5.08 -7.71 -2.59
C MET A 387 5.15 -8.93 -1.65
N GLU A 388 4.16 -9.81 -1.67
CA GLU A 388 4.19 -11.07 -0.90
C GLU A 388 5.38 -11.94 -1.29
N ARG A 389 5.69 -12.03 -2.58
CA ARG A 389 6.88 -12.75 -3.07
C ARG A 389 8.18 -12.13 -2.55
N ALA A 390 8.29 -10.80 -2.52
CA ALA A 390 9.43 -10.10 -1.92
C ALA A 390 9.52 -10.31 -0.39
N HIS A 391 8.39 -10.33 0.30
CA HIS A 391 8.31 -10.65 1.73
C HIS A 391 8.82 -12.06 2.04
N LEU A 392 8.43 -13.06 1.23
CA LEU A 392 8.93 -14.43 1.37
C LEU A 392 10.46 -14.54 1.19
N ALA A 393 11.09 -13.62 0.47
CA ALA A 393 12.54 -13.58 0.31
C ALA A 393 13.29 -12.87 1.46
N GLY A 394 12.56 -12.29 2.42
CA GLY A 394 13.14 -11.67 3.61
C GLY A 394 12.86 -10.17 3.76
N MET A 395 11.97 -9.56 2.98
CA MET A 395 11.52 -8.19 3.26
C MET A 395 10.70 -8.17 4.56
N LYS A 396 11.17 -7.48 5.60
CA LYS A 396 10.50 -7.43 6.92
C LYS A 396 9.84 -6.09 7.21
N ILE A 397 10.35 -5.02 6.61
CA ILE A 397 9.82 -3.67 6.80
C ILE A 397 9.65 -3.03 5.42
N LEU A 398 8.49 -2.40 5.22
CA LEU A 398 8.18 -1.58 4.06
C LEU A 398 7.75 -0.19 4.56
N VAL A 399 8.43 0.85 4.11
CA VAL A 399 8.03 2.23 4.42
C VAL A 399 7.30 2.80 3.20
N ASN A 400 6.02 3.12 3.37
CA ASN A 400 5.18 3.70 2.33
C ASN A 400 4.97 5.19 2.58
N HIS A 401 5.40 6.01 1.63
CA HIS A 401 5.29 7.46 1.66
C HIS A 401 4.07 7.92 0.87
N LEU A 402 3.15 8.58 1.57
CA LEU A 402 1.93 9.15 1.04
C LEU A 402 2.31 10.46 0.32
N VAL A 403 2.11 10.51 -0.99
CA VAL A 403 2.71 11.54 -1.85
C VAL A 403 1.68 12.45 -2.50
N HIS A 404 1.95 13.77 -2.55
CA HIS A 404 1.09 14.74 -3.25
C HIS A 404 1.84 16.01 -3.71
N ASN A 405 1.35 16.61 -4.79
CA ASN A 405 1.76 17.93 -5.27
C ASN A 405 0.55 18.71 -5.81
N GLU A 406 0.15 19.76 -5.08
CA GLU A 406 -1.07 20.54 -5.35
C GLU A 406 -1.04 21.21 -6.74
N ILE A 407 0.10 21.80 -7.13
CA ILE A 407 0.23 22.47 -8.43
C ILE A 407 0.15 21.47 -9.58
N LEU A 408 0.87 20.35 -9.49
CA LEU A 408 0.81 19.31 -10.51
C LEU A 408 -0.61 18.74 -10.63
N CYS A 409 -1.31 18.57 -9.51
CA CYS A 409 -2.70 18.10 -9.52
C CYS A 409 -3.62 19.10 -10.24
N ARG A 410 -3.49 20.40 -9.95
CA ARG A 410 -4.33 21.44 -10.56
C ARG A 410 -4.19 21.47 -12.08
N ILE A 411 -2.99 21.24 -12.61
CA ILE A 411 -2.73 21.20 -14.05
C ILE A 411 -3.01 19.84 -14.70
N ASN A 412 -3.15 18.76 -13.93
CA ASN A 412 -3.50 17.44 -14.45
C ASN A 412 -4.94 17.46 -15.02
N PRO A 413 -5.15 17.26 -16.34
CA PRO A 413 -6.48 17.24 -16.94
C PRO A 413 -7.23 15.93 -16.66
N GLN A 414 -6.54 14.85 -16.31
CA GLN A 414 -7.11 13.52 -16.07
C GLN A 414 -7.51 13.27 -14.61
N LYS A 415 -7.28 14.22 -13.69
CA LYS A 415 -7.60 14.06 -12.28
C LYS A 415 -9.06 13.69 -12.05
N GLN A 416 -9.29 12.85 -11.05
CA GLN A 416 -10.60 12.49 -10.53
C GLN A 416 -10.79 12.89 -9.05
N ASN A 417 -9.70 13.05 -8.31
CA ASN A 417 -9.69 13.39 -6.89
C ASN A 417 -9.43 14.89 -6.65
N ASP A 418 -9.73 15.36 -5.44
CA ASP A 418 -9.40 16.71 -4.99
C ASP A 418 -7.87 16.93 -4.98
N CYS A 419 -7.45 18.16 -5.26
CA CYS A 419 -6.06 18.60 -5.19
C CYS A 419 -5.67 19.19 -3.84
N ASP A 420 -6.59 19.24 -2.87
CA ASP A 420 -6.26 19.60 -1.51
C ASP A 420 -5.25 18.58 -0.91
N PRO A 421 -4.09 19.04 -0.40
CA PRO A 421 -3.09 18.14 0.16
C PRO A 421 -3.59 17.27 1.30
N MET A 422 -4.50 17.76 2.15
CA MET A 422 -5.01 16.96 3.26
C MET A 422 -5.94 15.85 2.76
N GLU A 423 -6.89 16.18 1.89
CA GLU A 423 -7.83 15.20 1.32
C GLU A 423 -7.09 14.09 0.56
N SER A 424 -6.08 14.44 -0.24
CA SER A 424 -5.26 13.45 -0.96
C SER A 424 -4.54 12.49 -0.02
N ILE A 425 -3.99 12.97 1.10
CA ILE A 425 -3.29 12.10 2.05
C ILE A 425 -4.26 11.25 2.85
N LEU A 426 -5.40 11.81 3.28
CA LEU A 426 -6.43 11.05 3.99
C LEU A 426 -6.95 9.90 3.12
N LEU A 427 -7.18 10.15 1.83
CA LEU A 427 -7.54 9.11 0.86
C LEU A 427 -6.46 8.02 0.77
N GLN A 428 -5.19 8.39 0.63
CA GLN A 428 -4.11 7.39 0.56
C GLN A 428 -3.96 6.58 1.85
N ILE A 429 -4.13 7.19 3.03
CA ILE A 429 -4.16 6.46 4.31
C ILE A 429 -5.30 5.45 4.31
N GLN A 430 -6.50 5.88 3.91
CA GLN A 430 -7.66 5.00 3.79
C GLN A 430 -7.34 3.82 2.86
N ARG A 431 -6.72 4.05 1.69
CA ARG A 431 -6.31 3.00 0.76
C ARG A 431 -5.33 1.99 1.37
N MET A 432 -4.39 2.44 2.19
CA MET A 432 -3.46 1.55 2.87
C MET A 432 -4.16 0.63 3.88
N TYR A 433 -5.13 1.14 4.64
CA TYR A 433 -5.93 0.32 5.55
C TYR A 433 -6.89 -0.61 4.80
N GLU A 434 -7.51 -0.16 3.70
CA GLU A 434 -8.33 -1.01 2.84
C GLU A 434 -7.51 -2.16 2.23
N MET A 435 -6.25 -1.91 1.89
CA MET A 435 -5.33 -2.94 1.41
C MET A 435 -5.02 -3.96 2.50
N GLN A 436 -4.73 -3.52 3.72
CA GLN A 436 -4.54 -4.40 4.88
C GLN A 436 -5.78 -5.27 5.08
N ASP A 437 -6.97 -4.67 5.12
CA ASP A 437 -8.24 -5.37 5.31
C ASP A 437 -8.54 -6.34 4.17
N TYR A 438 -8.19 -6.00 2.93
CA TYR A 438 -8.33 -6.90 1.79
C TYR A 438 -7.43 -8.13 1.94
N ILE A 439 -6.16 -7.95 2.32
CA ILE A 439 -5.21 -9.05 2.54
C ILE A 439 -5.66 -9.88 3.76
N ASP A 440 -6.05 -9.25 4.85
CA ASP A 440 -6.65 -9.91 6.02
C ASP A 440 -7.87 -10.76 5.64
N ALA A 441 -8.76 -10.23 4.79
CA ALA A 441 -9.91 -10.97 4.29
C ALA A 441 -9.49 -12.21 3.48
N GLN A 442 -8.43 -12.13 2.67
CA GLN A 442 -7.90 -13.30 1.94
C GLN A 442 -7.34 -14.38 2.87
N HIS A 443 -6.88 -13.99 4.07
CA HIS A 443 -6.20 -14.85 5.04
C HIS A 443 -7.08 -15.24 6.25
N GLY A 444 -8.39 -15.03 6.16
CA GLY A 444 -9.34 -15.53 7.17
C GLY A 444 -9.70 -14.53 8.26
N GLY A 445 -9.52 -13.22 8.03
CA GLY A 445 -10.10 -12.17 8.86
C GLY A 445 -9.10 -11.15 9.40
N PRO A 446 -9.57 -10.21 10.25
CA PRO A 446 -8.75 -9.09 10.72
C PRO A 446 -7.46 -9.55 11.41
N GLY A 447 -6.33 -8.95 11.02
CA GLY A 447 -4.98 -9.22 11.51
C GLY A 447 -4.40 -10.59 11.12
N LYS A 448 -5.06 -11.34 10.23
CA LYS A 448 -4.59 -12.67 9.77
C LYS A 448 -3.72 -12.60 8.51
N GLY A 449 -3.75 -11.49 7.80
CA GLY A 449 -2.93 -11.22 6.63
C GLY A 449 -1.46 -11.00 6.97
N TRP A 450 -0.61 -11.14 5.94
CA TRP A 450 0.83 -10.95 6.08
C TRP A 450 1.26 -9.47 6.04
N PHE A 451 0.39 -8.55 5.62
CA PHE A 451 0.71 -7.12 5.50
C PHE A 451 0.07 -6.36 6.67
N GLN A 452 0.84 -5.73 7.56
CA GLN A 452 0.29 -5.04 8.73
C GLN A 452 0.92 -3.66 8.94
N ILE A 453 0.07 -2.63 9.03
CA ILE A 453 0.47 -1.26 9.35
C ILE A 453 0.84 -1.16 10.83
N VAL A 454 2.03 -0.64 11.10
CA VAL A 454 2.61 -0.51 12.44
C VAL A 454 2.95 0.93 12.78
N THR A 455 2.88 1.22 14.07
CA THR A 455 2.98 2.59 14.59
C THR A 455 4.02 2.76 15.70
N SER A 456 4.73 1.69 16.05
CA SER A 456 5.85 1.69 17.00
C SER A 456 6.85 0.59 16.63
N PRO A 457 8.13 0.69 17.04
CA PRO A 457 9.09 -0.38 16.81
C PRO A 457 8.71 -1.66 17.57
N ALA A 458 8.10 -1.56 18.75
CA ALA A 458 7.60 -2.72 19.49
C ALA A 458 6.52 -3.48 18.69
N GLN A 459 5.54 -2.77 18.15
CA GLN A 459 4.51 -3.37 17.28
C GLN A 459 5.13 -3.96 16.01
N ALA A 460 6.14 -3.30 15.42
CA ALA A 460 6.87 -3.82 14.27
C ALA A 460 7.55 -5.15 14.59
N ARG A 461 8.20 -5.27 15.76
CA ARG A 461 8.79 -6.53 16.22
C ARG A 461 7.74 -7.62 16.41
N ASP A 462 6.61 -7.32 17.05
CA ASP A 462 5.53 -8.29 17.26
C ASP A 462 4.97 -8.81 15.92
N VAL A 463 4.75 -7.92 14.95
CA VAL A 463 4.29 -8.28 13.60
C VAL A 463 5.33 -9.14 12.87
N ILE A 464 6.61 -8.82 12.99
CA ILE A 464 7.69 -9.60 12.38
C ILE A 464 7.84 -10.97 13.05
N ASP A 465 7.70 -11.08 14.38
CA ASP A 465 7.72 -12.34 15.12
C ASP A 465 6.59 -13.28 14.70
N ASP A 466 5.42 -12.70 14.37
CA ASP A 466 4.27 -13.38 13.76
C ASP A 466 4.52 -13.84 12.30
N GLY A 467 5.70 -13.54 11.73
CA GLY A 467 6.05 -13.89 10.36
C GLY A 467 5.39 -13.01 9.30
N LYS A 468 5.01 -11.77 9.66
CA LYS A 468 4.33 -10.80 8.79
C LYS A 468 5.26 -9.65 8.41
N LEU A 469 4.89 -8.90 7.37
CA LEU A 469 5.52 -7.66 6.94
C LEU A 469 5.01 -6.49 7.78
N ALA A 470 5.94 -5.76 8.41
CA ALA A 470 5.65 -4.51 9.10
C ALA A 470 5.67 -3.33 8.13
N VAL A 471 4.58 -2.57 8.08
CA VAL A 471 4.39 -1.46 7.13
C VAL A 471 4.33 -0.14 7.88
N VAL A 472 5.20 0.80 7.54
CA VAL A 472 5.29 2.11 8.19
C VAL A 472 4.74 3.17 7.25
N LEU A 473 3.83 4.03 7.74
CA LEU A 473 3.30 5.14 6.96
C LEU A 473 4.14 6.41 7.13
N GLY A 474 4.59 6.98 6.02
CA GLY A 474 5.26 8.27 5.93
C GLY A 474 4.49 9.27 5.07
N ILE A 475 4.86 10.54 5.13
CA ILE A 475 4.35 11.59 4.23
C ILE A 475 5.51 12.23 3.50
N GLU A 476 5.37 12.33 2.17
CA GLU A 476 6.27 13.06 1.29
C GLU A 476 5.48 14.02 0.41
N MET A 477 5.49 15.31 0.74
CA MET A 477 4.78 16.28 -0.09
C MET A 477 5.41 17.67 0.00
N SER A 478 5.24 18.45 -1.08
CA SER A 478 5.80 19.80 -1.14
C SER A 478 5.14 20.74 -0.12
N LYS A 479 3.87 20.49 0.23
CA LYS A 479 3.06 21.34 1.09
C LYS A 479 2.53 20.58 2.31
N VAL A 480 3.43 19.98 3.08
CA VAL A 480 3.07 19.14 4.23
C VAL A 480 2.21 19.91 5.23
N PHE A 481 1.16 19.25 5.74
CA PHE A 481 0.13 19.86 6.60
C PHE A 481 -0.56 21.08 5.97
N LYS A 482 -0.62 21.20 4.64
CA LYS A 482 -1.15 22.39 3.94
C LYS A 482 -0.47 23.68 4.42
N CYS A 483 0.84 23.60 4.68
CA CYS A 483 1.64 24.74 5.10
C CYS A 483 2.68 25.09 4.03
N GLY A 484 2.21 25.80 3.00
CA GLY A 484 3.08 26.48 2.04
C GLY A 484 3.46 27.87 2.52
N GLU A 485 4.10 28.61 1.64
CA GLU A 485 4.34 30.04 1.79
C GLU A 485 3.98 30.75 0.50
N PHE A 486 3.58 32.02 0.56
CA PHE A 486 3.47 32.88 -0.61
C PHE A 486 4.12 34.24 -0.34
N LEU A 487 5.11 34.61 -1.16
CA LEU A 487 5.92 35.83 -1.04
C LEU A 487 6.54 35.99 0.37
N GLY A 488 7.01 34.89 0.95
CA GLY A 488 7.64 34.83 2.27
C GLY A 488 6.66 34.83 3.45
N VAL A 489 5.35 34.71 3.19
CA VAL A 489 4.32 34.63 4.22
C VAL A 489 3.81 33.20 4.31
N ALA A 490 3.95 32.57 5.48
CA ALA A 490 3.42 31.23 5.71
C ALA A 490 1.88 31.21 5.63
N GLU A 491 1.35 30.15 5.01
CA GLU A 491 -0.10 29.94 4.86
C GLU A 491 -0.73 29.21 6.05
N CYS A 492 0.06 28.92 7.09
CA CYS A 492 -0.38 28.22 8.29
C CYS A 492 0.13 28.88 9.58
N THR A 493 -0.51 28.54 10.70
CA THR A 493 -0.08 28.90 12.06
C THR A 493 0.62 27.73 12.76
N ARG A 494 1.24 27.99 13.92
CA ARG A 494 1.83 26.93 14.75
C ARG A 494 0.77 25.98 15.29
N GLU A 495 -0.40 26.53 15.60
CA GLU A 495 -1.58 25.79 16.04
C GLU A 495 -2.09 24.85 14.94
N ASP A 496 -2.19 25.34 13.69
CA ASP A 496 -2.58 24.50 12.54
C ASP A 496 -1.61 23.33 12.32
N ILE A 497 -0.29 23.58 12.45
CA ILE A 497 0.73 22.53 12.32
C ILE A 497 0.53 21.46 13.38
N VAL A 498 0.32 21.85 14.64
CA VAL A 498 0.13 20.92 15.75
C VAL A 498 -1.14 20.08 15.57
N GLU A 499 -2.27 20.71 15.21
CA GLU A 499 -3.55 20.03 15.00
C GLU A 499 -3.45 18.97 13.88
N ARG A 500 -2.89 19.36 12.72
CA ARG A 500 -2.75 18.47 11.57
C ARG A 500 -1.72 17.36 11.82
N LEU A 501 -0.66 17.66 12.56
CA LEU A 501 0.33 16.66 12.98
C LEU A 501 -0.30 15.63 13.94
N ASP A 502 -1.10 16.09 14.91
CA ASP A 502 -1.81 15.21 15.84
C ASP A 502 -2.82 14.32 15.10
N GLN A 503 -3.53 14.86 14.10
CA GLN A 503 -4.42 14.10 13.25
C GLN A 503 -3.68 12.97 12.51
N PHE A 504 -2.59 13.27 11.80
CA PHE A 504 -1.84 12.25 11.07
C PHE A 504 -1.15 11.24 11.99
N TYR A 505 -0.68 11.67 13.16
CA TYR A 505 -0.14 10.76 14.16
C TYR A 505 -1.20 9.76 14.65
N GLN A 506 -2.44 10.20 14.89
CA GLN A 506 -3.56 9.32 15.26
C GLN A 506 -3.94 8.34 14.15
N LEU A 507 -3.78 8.75 12.89
CA LEU A 507 -3.98 7.92 11.71
C LEU A 507 -2.79 6.99 11.39
N GLY A 508 -1.79 6.92 12.26
CA GLY A 508 -0.68 5.97 12.16
C GLY A 508 0.55 6.46 11.39
N VAL A 509 0.58 7.70 10.90
CA VAL A 509 1.77 8.27 10.25
C VAL A 509 2.91 8.42 11.26
N ARG A 510 4.11 7.98 10.91
CA ARG A 510 5.29 8.01 11.78
C ARG A 510 6.52 8.65 11.15
N ASN A 511 6.51 8.89 9.84
CA ASN A 511 7.64 9.41 9.10
C ASN A 511 7.26 10.66 8.30
N ILE A 512 8.06 11.74 8.34
CA ILE A 512 7.68 13.03 7.73
C ILE A 512 8.85 13.64 6.98
N PHE A 513 8.57 14.04 5.73
CA PHE A 513 9.40 14.94 4.94
C PHE A 513 8.95 16.37 5.24
N PRO A 514 9.80 17.22 5.85
CA PRO A 514 9.44 18.61 6.11
C PRO A 514 9.30 19.43 4.83
N VAL A 515 10.06 19.08 3.79
CA VAL A 515 10.10 19.74 2.49
C VAL A 515 10.29 18.67 1.42
N HIS A 516 9.71 18.90 0.24
CA HIS A 516 9.84 18.02 -0.92
C HIS A 516 10.29 18.84 -2.14
N LYS A 517 9.60 18.76 -3.29
CA LYS A 517 10.07 19.37 -4.56
C LYS A 517 9.89 20.90 -4.68
N PHE A 518 9.26 21.58 -3.71
CA PHE A 518 9.12 23.05 -3.70
C PHE A 518 9.58 23.64 -2.37
N ASP A 519 10.02 24.90 -2.40
CA ASP A 519 10.15 25.70 -1.19
C ASP A 519 8.79 25.80 -0.51
N ASN A 520 8.78 25.80 0.82
CA ASN A 520 7.56 25.95 1.60
C ASN A 520 7.82 26.76 2.88
N ALA A 521 6.83 26.84 3.76
CA ALA A 521 6.96 27.59 5.01
C ALA A 521 8.01 27.02 5.97
N PHE A 522 8.42 25.76 5.83
CA PHE A 522 9.39 25.09 6.70
C PHE A 522 10.83 25.27 6.23
N GLY A 523 11.09 25.34 4.93
CA GLY A 523 12.43 25.54 4.41
C GLY A 523 12.55 25.54 2.90
N GLY A 524 13.79 25.64 2.43
CA GLY A 524 14.12 25.48 1.03
C GLY A 524 14.22 24.01 0.64
N HIS A 525 13.83 23.68 -0.58
CA HIS A 525 14.06 22.34 -1.15
C HIS A 525 15.46 22.20 -1.74
N LEU A 526 15.89 20.96 -1.95
CA LEU A 526 17.05 20.58 -2.72
C LEU A 526 16.72 20.80 -4.21
N PRO A 527 17.35 21.77 -4.88
CA PRO A 527 17.05 22.02 -6.28
C PRO A 527 17.53 20.84 -7.13
N ASP A 528 16.67 20.36 -8.03
CA ASP A 528 17.01 19.31 -8.99
C ASP A 528 17.88 19.91 -10.12
N LEU A 529 19.20 19.86 -9.91
CA LEU A 529 20.19 20.44 -10.81
C LEU A 529 20.92 19.40 -11.67
N SER A 530 20.59 18.11 -11.53
CA SER A 530 21.19 17.05 -12.34
C SER A 530 20.40 16.76 -13.63
N THR A 531 20.91 15.80 -14.40
CA THR A 531 21.02 15.74 -15.86
C THR A 531 19.73 15.88 -16.69
N GLY A 532 19.77 16.78 -17.69
CA GLY A 532 18.90 16.74 -18.88
C GLY A 532 17.53 17.42 -18.75
N ILE A 533 16.98 17.88 -19.88
CA ILE A 533 15.65 18.53 -19.95
C ILE A 533 14.59 17.46 -19.63
N GLY A 534 14.09 17.50 -18.40
CA GLY A 534 13.01 16.65 -17.86
C GLY A 534 11.96 17.50 -17.12
N ILE A 535 11.48 17.06 -15.96
CA ILE A 535 10.47 17.82 -15.17
C ILE A 535 10.99 19.13 -14.54
N GLY A 536 12.30 19.40 -14.59
CA GLY A 536 12.96 20.55 -13.95
C GLY A 536 12.30 21.92 -14.24
N PRO A 537 12.00 22.29 -15.50
CA PRO A 537 11.28 23.52 -15.82
C PRO A 537 9.85 23.57 -15.23
N ILE A 538 9.15 22.43 -15.18
CA ILE A 538 7.82 22.32 -14.55
C ILE A 538 7.94 22.53 -13.05
N LEU A 539 8.94 21.95 -12.40
CA LEU A 539 9.18 22.12 -10.97
C LEU A 539 9.56 23.57 -10.63
N TYR A 540 10.39 24.21 -11.46
CA TYR A 540 10.76 25.61 -11.27
C TYR A 540 9.57 26.56 -11.42
N ALA A 541 8.74 26.36 -12.46
CA ALA A 541 7.50 27.11 -12.64
C ALA A 541 6.50 26.82 -11.51
N GLY A 542 6.40 25.56 -11.09
CA GLY A 542 5.58 25.11 -9.98
C GLY A 542 5.97 25.81 -8.67
N ASN A 543 7.27 25.92 -8.37
CA ASN A 543 7.76 26.68 -7.22
C ASN A 543 7.33 28.15 -7.29
N LEU A 544 7.46 28.80 -8.46
CA LEU A 544 7.03 30.18 -8.64
C LEU A 544 5.52 30.37 -8.44
N LEU A 545 4.71 29.43 -8.93
CA LEU A 545 3.25 29.48 -8.76
C LEU A 545 2.84 29.22 -7.31
N GLU A 546 3.50 28.29 -6.64
CA GLU A 546 3.23 27.90 -5.27
C GLU A 546 3.67 28.99 -4.28
N THR A 547 4.89 29.52 -4.47
CA THR A 547 5.53 30.43 -3.50
C THR A 547 5.49 31.90 -3.88
N GLY A 548 5.09 32.23 -5.11
CA GLY A 548 5.15 33.59 -5.64
C GLY A 548 6.58 34.06 -5.95
N HIS A 549 7.61 33.25 -5.76
CA HIS A 549 9.00 33.58 -6.09
C HIS A 549 9.77 32.42 -6.75
N PRO A 550 10.79 32.71 -7.57
CA PRO A 550 11.68 31.66 -8.10
C PRO A 550 12.53 31.03 -6.99
N VAL A 551 13.09 29.85 -7.25
CA VAL A 551 14.13 29.29 -6.38
C VAL A 551 15.32 30.23 -6.35
N GLU A 552 15.75 30.61 -5.15
CA GLU A 552 16.89 31.49 -4.94
C GLU A 552 18.15 30.66 -4.69
N PHE A 553 19.19 30.89 -5.50
CA PHE A 553 20.44 30.16 -5.42
C PHE A 553 21.55 31.02 -4.82
N GLU A 554 22.49 30.38 -4.13
CA GLU A 554 23.78 30.95 -3.74
C GLU A 554 24.88 29.91 -3.96
N GLU A 555 26.15 30.32 -3.97
CA GLU A 555 27.24 29.34 -3.89
C GLU A 555 27.15 28.58 -2.56
N CYS A 556 27.18 27.25 -2.64
CA CYS A 556 27.24 26.38 -1.48
C CYS A 556 28.44 26.78 -0.62
N PRO A 557 28.29 26.87 0.71
CA PRO A 557 29.41 27.21 1.59
C PRO A 557 30.60 26.26 1.37
N GLU A 558 31.83 26.79 1.33
CA GLU A 558 33.07 26.03 1.05
C GLU A 558 33.38 24.87 2.04
N SER A 559 32.54 24.62 3.04
CA SER A 559 32.71 23.48 3.93
C SER A 559 32.30 22.17 3.26
N VAL A 560 33.05 21.11 3.53
CA VAL A 560 32.88 19.74 3.00
C VAL A 560 31.45 19.18 3.11
N GLU A 561 30.64 19.66 4.04
CA GLU A 561 29.25 19.24 4.23
C GLU A 561 28.32 19.69 3.09
N TYR A 562 28.59 20.84 2.46
CA TYR A 562 27.73 21.41 1.41
C TYR A 562 28.32 21.26 0.01
N THR A 563 29.60 20.88 -0.10
CA THR A 563 30.30 20.73 -1.38
C THR A 563 30.44 19.25 -1.77
N GLY A 564 29.86 18.88 -2.91
CA GLY A 564 29.92 17.52 -3.45
C GLY A 564 28.82 17.30 -4.49
N GLY A 565 29.01 16.30 -5.35
CA GLY A 565 27.95 15.85 -6.25
C GLY A 565 26.84 15.13 -5.49
N GLU A 566 25.64 15.10 -6.06
CA GLU A 566 24.50 14.31 -5.56
C GLU A 566 24.59 12.93 -6.22
N PRO A 567 25.07 11.92 -5.49
CA PRO A 567 25.22 10.60 -6.08
C PRO A 567 23.84 9.97 -6.21
N ASP A 568 23.56 9.26 -7.31
CA ASP A 568 22.41 8.34 -7.35
C ASP A 568 21.03 9.04 -7.26
N GLN A 569 20.76 9.98 -8.18
CA GLN A 569 19.44 10.63 -8.33
C GLN A 569 18.48 9.90 -9.28
N ASN A 570 18.87 8.73 -9.80
CA ASN A 570 18.05 7.88 -10.67
C ASN A 570 17.47 8.58 -11.93
N ALA A 571 18.06 9.71 -12.33
CA ALA A 571 17.54 10.59 -13.37
C ALA A 571 18.28 10.41 -14.70
N ASP A 572 18.30 9.18 -15.24
CA ASP A 572 18.44 9.01 -16.69
C ASP A 572 17.05 9.22 -17.32
N LEU A 573 16.53 10.45 -17.21
CA LEU A 573 15.31 10.87 -17.90
C LEU A 573 15.64 11.12 -19.36
N GLN A 574 14.86 10.52 -20.27
CA GLN A 574 15.07 10.68 -21.70
C GLN A 574 14.82 12.15 -22.10
N PRO A 575 15.67 12.74 -22.95
CA PRO A 575 15.38 14.05 -23.52
C PRO A 575 14.17 13.91 -24.47
N PHE A 576 13.23 14.84 -24.40
CA PHE A 576 12.06 15.05 -25.28
C PHE A 576 10.72 14.46 -24.83
N GLY A 577 9.89 15.30 -24.20
CA GLY A 577 8.45 15.07 -24.01
C GLY A 577 7.55 15.97 -24.89
N LEU A 578 6.24 15.67 -24.98
CA LEU A 578 5.26 16.50 -25.73
C LEU A 578 5.26 17.98 -25.32
N PHE A 579 5.67 18.31 -24.10
CA PHE A 579 5.77 19.70 -23.65
C PHE A 579 6.91 20.47 -24.34
N ASP A 580 8.01 19.81 -24.71
CA ASP A 580 9.05 20.42 -25.55
C ASP A 580 8.50 20.72 -26.94
N GLN A 581 7.64 19.84 -27.46
CA GLN A 581 6.95 20.00 -28.74
C GLN A 581 5.81 21.04 -28.69
N LEU A 582 5.13 21.17 -27.55
CA LEU A 582 4.10 22.17 -27.28
C LEU A 582 4.72 23.56 -27.10
N LEU A 583 5.86 23.67 -26.41
CA LEU A 583 6.65 24.90 -26.33
C LEU A 583 7.20 25.30 -27.72
N TYR A 584 7.62 24.32 -28.53
CA TYR A 584 8.01 24.53 -29.94
C TYR A 584 6.87 25.05 -30.81
N GLN A 585 5.63 24.62 -30.58
CA GLN A 585 4.44 25.10 -31.30
C GLN A 585 3.88 26.42 -30.75
N MET A 586 4.12 26.73 -29.48
CA MET A 586 3.76 28.00 -28.85
C MET A 586 4.75 29.12 -29.15
N ASP A 587 5.94 28.82 -29.71
CA ASP A 587 6.81 29.81 -30.34
C ASP A 587 6.25 30.24 -31.71
N TYR A 588 5.18 31.04 -31.67
CA TYR A 588 4.59 31.75 -32.81
C TYR A 588 5.56 32.80 -33.43
N LEU A 589 6.81 32.88 -32.94
CA LEU A 589 7.86 33.78 -33.40
C LEU A 589 9.18 33.05 -33.77
N GLY A 590 9.12 31.76 -34.12
CA GLY A 590 9.86 31.10 -35.21
C GLY A 590 11.38 31.24 -35.36
N GLU A 591 12.16 31.84 -34.45
CA GLU A 591 13.62 31.99 -34.61
C GLU A 591 14.42 31.86 -33.31
N ARG A 592 13.84 31.37 -32.20
CA ARG A 592 14.49 31.49 -30.88
C ARG A 592 14.75 30.21 -30.09
N PHE A 593 14.32 29.05 -30.57
CA PHE A 593 14.60 27.77 -29.91
C PHE A 593 15.47 26.85 -30.77
N PRO A 594 16.52 26.24 -30.18
CA PRO A 594 17.49 25.46 -30.93
C PRO A 594 16.95 24.13 -31.49
N GLU A 595 17.60 23.66 -32.56
CA GLU A 595 17.13 22.55 -33.39
C GLU A 595 17.73 21.18 -32.97
N THR A 596 18.72 21.17 -32.07
CA THR A 596 19.38 19.92 -31.62
C THR A 596 19.41 19.76 -30.09
N PRO A 597 19.50 18.51 -29.57
CA PRO A 597 19.70 18.25 -28.15
C PRO A 597 20.95 18.94 -27.59
N GLU A 598 22.03 19.04 -28.37
CA GLU A 598 23.25 19.74 -27.92
C GLU A 598 23.06 21.25 -27.80
N GLU A 599 22.28 21.87 -28.69
CA GLU A 599 21.99 23.30 -28.65
C GLU A 599 21.00 23.64 -27.53
N MET A 600 20.02 22.78 -27.24
CA MET A 600 19.13 22.91 -26.07
C MET A 600 19.88 22.64 -24.76
N ALA A 601 20.80 21.67 -24.71
CA ALA A 601 21.68 21.45 -23.55
C ALA A 601 22.62 22.64 -23.28
N ALA A 602 22.92 23.47 -24.30
CA ALA A 602 23.64 24.73 -24.14
C ALA A 602 22.76 25.86 -23.59
N LEU A 603 21.43 25.72 -23.62
CA LEU A 603 20.45 26.63 -23.03
C LEU A 603 19.92 26.16 -21.66
N ASP A 604 20.35 25.00 -21.18
CA ASP A 604 19.95 24.48 -19.86
C ASP A 604 20.40 25.45 -18.75
N PRO A 605 19.48 26.11 -18.04
CA PRO A 605 19.82 27.07 -16.99
C PRO A 605 20.55 26.42 -15.79
N ARG A 606 20.63 25.09 -15.73
CA ARG A 606 21.29 24.32 -14.66
C ARG A 606 22.74 23.93 -14.97
N ARG A 607 23.22 24.11 -16.20
CA ARG A 607 24.58 23.71 -16.56
C ARG A 607 25.63 24.50 -15.76
N GLY A 608 26.46 23.81 -14.99
CA GLY A 608 27.48 24.42 -14.13
C GLY A 608 26.89 25.07 -12.87
N THR A 609 25.85 24.45 -12.29
CA THR A 609 25.23 24.86 -11.03
C THR A 609 25.51 23.90 -9.87
N ASP A 610 26.43 22.94 -10.04
CA ASP A 610 26.80 21.92 -9.03
C ASP A 610 27.34 22.54 -7.72
N GLN A 611 27.87 23.77 -7.84
CA GLN A 611 28.34 24.60 -6.74
C GLN A 611 27.23 25.46 -6.11
N LEU A 612 25.99 25.42 -6.62
CA LEU A 612 24.88 26.22 -6.14
C LEU A 612 24.00 25.42 -5.18
N CYS A 613 23.60 26.08 -4.10
CA CYS A 613 22.68 25.58 -3.11
C CYS A 613 21.45 26.48 -3.09
N ASN A 614 20.30 25.92 -2.71
CA ASN A 614 19.17 26.75 -2.33
C ASN A 614 19.60 27.67 -1.17
N ARG A 615 19.37 28.97 -1.35
CA ARG A 615 19.70 29.99 -0.38
C ARG A 615 18.94 29.78 0.92
N ARG A 616 17.72 29.27 0.85
CA ARG A 616 16.83 29.02 1.99
C ARG A 616 17.25 27.75 2.74
N GLY A 617 17.51 27.92 4.04
CA GLY A 617 17.64 26.82 4.99
C GLY A 617 16.31 26.52 5.68
N LEU A 618 16.38 25.91 6.86
CA LEU A 618 15.22 25.69 7.71
C LEU A 618 14.73 27.04 8.28
N SER A 619 13.42 27.29 8.22
CA SER A 619 12.79 28.52 8.74
C SER A 619 12.50 28.43 10.24
N ASP A 620 12.01 29.51 10.86
CA ASP A 620 11.53 29.49 12.26
C ASP A 620 10.33 28.55 12.48
N LEU A 621 9.51 28.33 11.44
CA LEU A 621 8.43 27.34 11.46
C LEU A 621 8.97 25.93 11.20
N GLY A 622 10.00 25.78 10.37
CA GLY A 622 10.72 24.51 10.22
C GLY A 622 11.36 24.07 11.53
N ASP A 623 12.09 24.96 12.21
CA ASP A 623 12.67 24.73 13.55
C ASP A 623 11.59 24.34 14.58
N PHE A 624 10.38 24.87 14.44
CA PHE A 624 9.23 24.50 15.27
C PHE A 624 8.70 23.11 14.92
N LEU A 625 8.47 22.82 13.64
CA LEU A 625 8.00 21.53 13.17
C LEU A 625 8.94 20.41 13.64
N ILE A 626 10.25 20.56 13.46
CA ILE A 626 11.25 19.58 13.90
C ILE A 626 11.15 19.30 15.41
N LYS A 627 10.94 20.33 16.23
CA LYS A 627 10.75 20.16 17.68
C LYS A 627 9.44 19.44 18.01
N GLU A 628 8.37 19.71 17.28
CA GLU A 628 7.09 19.01 17.46
C GLU A 628 7.13 17.55 16.99
N LEU A 629 7.92 17.23 15.96
CA LEU A 629 8.21 15.86 15.52
C LEU A 629 9.01 15.11 16.58
N VAL A 630 10.09 15.72 17.11
CA VAL A 630 10.87 15.17 18.22
C VAL A 630 10.02 14.94 19.45
N ARG A 631 9.11 15.88 19.79
CA ARG A 631 8.18 15.72 20.92
C ARG A 631 7.27 14.49 20.77
N ARG A 632 6.87 14.17 19.53
CA ARG A 632 5.96 13.05 19.21
C ARG A 632 6.68 11.76 18.85
N LYS A 633 8.02 11.74 18.86
CA LYS A 633 8.84 10.58 18.47
C LYS A 633 8.60 10.15 17.02
N MET A 634 8.40 11.13 16.13
CA MET A 634 8.21 10.89 14.69
C MET A 634 9.54 10.95 13.94
N MET A 635 9.75 10.02 13.02
CA MET A 635 10.91 10.00 12.14
C MET A 635 10.95 11.24 11.25
N ILE A 636 12.15 11.76 11.05
CA ILE A 636 12.43 12.97 10.26
C ILE A 636 13.26 12.57 9.05
N GLU A 637 12.74 12.86 7.87
CA GLU A 637 13.40 12.62 6.59
C GLU A 637 14.05 13.90 6.08
N THR A 638 15.22 13.75 5.49
CA THR A 638 16.03 14.86 4.96
C THR A 638 16.19 14.80 3.45
N ASP A 639 15.60 13.80 2.79
CA ASP A 639 15.46 13.78 1.35
C ASP A 639 14.67 15.01 0.88
N HIS A 640 15.03 15.51 -0.30
CA HIS A 640 14.53 16.70 -0.97
C HIS A 640 14.67 18.03 -0.22
N ILE A 641 15.17 18.06 1.02
CA ILE A 641 15.38 19.33 1.73
C ILE A 641 16.72 19.96 1.35
N SER A 642 16.81 21.28 1.39
CA SER A 642 18.08 21.96 1.09
C SER A 642 19.19 21.49 2.03
N ARG A 643 20.43 21.44 1.50
CA ARG A 643 21.61 21.00 2.27
C ARG A 643 21.76 21.78 3.60
N LYS A 644 21.45 23.08 3.61
CA LYS A 644 21.44 23.94 4.81
C LYS A 644 20.41 23.49 5.84
N ALA A 645 19.20 23.17 5.40
CA ALA A 645 18.14 22.73 6.27
C ALA A 645 18.43 21.32 6.82
N ALA A 646 18.94 20.39 6.00
CA ALA A 646 19.40 19.07 6.45
C ALA A 646 20.48 19.19 7.53
N ALA A 647 21.50 20.04 7.31
CA ALA A 647 22.55 20.30 8.28
C ALA A 647 21.99 20.89 9.59
N ARG A 648 21.02 21.82 9.51
CA ARG A 648 20.34 22.41 10.66
C ARG A 648 19.51 21.40 11.44
N ILE A 649 18.81 20.49 10.75
CA ILE A 649 18.07 19.39 11.40
C ILE A 649 19.06 18.51 12.18
N LEU A 650 20.16 18.10 11.57
CA LEU A 650 21.22 17.31 12.22
C LEU A 650 21.86 18.05 13.41
N GLU A 651 21.89 19.38 13.43
CA GLU A 651 22.33 20.15 14.60
C GLU A 651 21.30 20.13 15.74
N ILE A 652 20.00 20.22 15.40
CA ILE A 652 18.90 20.19 16.38
C ILE A 652 18.80 18.83 17.03
N THR A 653 18.94 17.75 16.26
CA THR A 653 18.68 16.38 16.70
C THR A 653 19.89 15.73 17.41
N ARG A 654 21.12 16.12 17.05
CA ARG A 654 22.36 15.60 17.66
C ARG A 654 22.40 15.63 19.19
N PRO A 655 22.13 16.76 19.89
CA PRO A 655 22.20 16.79 21.36
C PRO A 655 21.09 15.97 22.03
N LEU A 656 20.12 15.49 21.27
CA LEU A 656 19.00 14.68 21.73
C LEU A 656 19.19 13.19 21.41
N ASP A 657 20.35 12.80 20.87
CA ASP A 657 20.60 11.44 20.37
C ASP A 657 19.44 10.94 19.50
N TYR A 658 18.90 11.83 18.64
CA TYR A 658 17.70 11.58 17.83
C TYR A 658 18.09 11.32 16.37
N PRO A 659 18.02 10.07 15.89
CA PRO A 659 18.34 9.74 14.50
C PRO A 659 17.44 10.44 13.49
N VAL A 660 17.97 10.64 12.29
CA VAL A 660 17.25 11.15 11.11
C VAL A 660 17.46 10.21 9.93
N ILE A 661 16.68 10.36 8.87
CA ILE A 661 16.67 9.45 7.74
C ILE A 661 17.00 10.21 6.44
N ASN A 662 17.79 9.58 5.58
CA ASN A 662 17.87 9.83 4.15
C ASN A 662 17.45 8.53 3.46
N SER A 663 16.18 8.44 3.10
CA SER A 663 15.50 7.19 2.76
C SER A 663 15.68 6.76 1.32
N HIS A 664 16.00 7.64 0.37
CA HIS A 664 16.14 7.26 -1.04
C HIS A 664 17.17 8.09 -1.83
N GLY A 665 18.37 7.52 -1.97
CA GLY A 665 19.39 8.01 -2.90
C GLY A 665 20.03 9.33 -2.49
N GLY A 666 20.57 10.06 -3.48
CA GLY A 666 21.26 11.34 -3.28
C GLY A 666 20.36 12.52 -2.98
N TRP A 667 19.04 12.31 -2.90
CA TRP A 667 18.06 13.39 -2.76
C TRP A 667 18.12 14.09 -1.39
N GLY A 668 18.87 13.61 -0.41
CA GLY A 668 19.13 14.27 0.88
C GLY A 668 20.47 15.02 0.99
N GLY A 669 21.25 15.06 -0.09
CA GLY A 669 22.49 15.85 -0.18
C GLY A 669 23.78 15.04 -0.27
N THR A 670 24.89 15.67 0.13
CA THR A 670 26.25 15.19 -0.12
C THR A 670 26.60 13.92 0.69
N GLU A 671 27.61 13.18 0.25
CA GLU A 671 28.17 12.05 1.01
C GLU A 671 28.55 12.43 2.45
N ALA A 672 29.03 13.65 2.69
CA ALA A 672 29.36 14.14 4.02
C ALA A 672 28.12 14.30 4.93
N LEU A 673 26.97 14.71 4.38
CA LEU A 673 25.72 14.74 5.13
C LEU A 673 25.24 13.33 5.45
N ARG A 674 25.31 12.40 4.50
CA ARG A 674 24.96 10.99 4.69
C ARG A 674 25.85 10.33 5.76
N ASP A 675 27.14 10.61 5.77
CA ASP A 675 28.06 10.15 6.82
C ASP A 675 27.69 10.71 8.20
N ARG A 676 27.25 11.97 8.28
CA ARG A 676 26.76 12.57 9.54
C ARG A 676 25.45 11.93 10.01
N ILE A 677 24.54 11.58 9.10
CA ILE A 677 23.31 10.86 9.41
C ILE A 677 23.66 9.50 10.02
N ALA A 678 24.50 8.71 9.35
CA ALA A 678 24.95 7.41 9.85
C ALA A 678 25.68 7.52 11.22
N ALA A 679 26.54 8.53 11.38
CA ALA A 679 27.27 8.76 12.63
C ALA A 679 26.36 9.11 13.82
N GLN A 680 25.15 9.62 13.57
CA GLN A 680 24.13 9.93 14.58
C GLN A 680 23.10 8.79 14.76
N GLY A 681 23.34 7.62 14.15
CA GLY A 681 22.46 6.45 14.27
C GLY A 681 21.28 6.47 13.31
N GLY A 682 21.30 7.35 12.32
CA GLY A 682 20.31 7.45 11.26
C GLY A 682 20.48 6.40 10.17
N ILE A 683 19.51 6.38 9.25
CA ILE A 683 19.49 5.50 8.08
C ILE A 683 19.84 6.31 6.84
N THR A 684 20.69 5.75 5.98
CA THR A 684 20.99 6.26 4.64
C THR A 684 20.85 5.12 3.66
N ALA A 685 19.89 5.22 2.74
CA ALA A 685 19.66 4.20 1.73
C ALA A 685 19.87 4.76 0.33
N SER A 686 20.31 3.90 -0.58
CA SER A 686 20.41 4.18 -2.02
C SER A 686 19.29 3.46 -2.77
N PHE A 687 19.05 3.87 -4.01
CA PHE A 687 18.17 3.11 -4.88
C PHE A 687 18.72 1.70 -5.13
N GLY A 688 17.81 0.75 -5.36
CA GLY A 688 18.16 -0.54 -5.94
C GLY A 688 18.96 -0.36 -7.24
N GLY A 689 19.90 -1.26 -7.52
CA GLY A 689 20.74 -1.18 -8.71
C GLY A 689 20.97 -2.54 -9.37
N THR A 690 21.67 -2.57 -10.48
CA THR A 690 22.08 -3.82 -11.13
C THR A 690 23.46 -4.25 -10.61
N ARG A 691 23.61 -5.54 -10.29
CA ARG A 691 24.89 -6.23 -10.00
C ARG A 691 25.90 -5.41 -9.18
N GLU A 692 27.06 -5.07 -9.74
CA GLU A 692 28.17 -4.41 -9.04
C GLU A 692 27.76 -3.04 -8.52
N ASP A 693 26.87 -2.34 -9.23
CA ASP A 693 26.38 -1.05 -8.77
C ASP A 693 25.65 -1.20 -7.44
N TRP A 694 24.80 -2.22 -7.32
CA TRP A 694 24.08 -2.49 -6.08
C TRP A 694 25.00 -2.99 -4.96
N VAL A 695 25.95 -3.88 -5.28
CA VAL A 695 27.00 -4.32 -4.33
C VAL A 695 27.74 -3.11 -3.76
N ARG A 696 28.19 -2.18 -4.61
CA ARG A 696 28.89 -0.96 -4.18
C ARG A 696 28.01 -0.07 -3.31
N LYS A 697 26.74 0.13 -3.66
CA LYS A 697 25.79 0.95 -2.91
C LYS A 697 25.54 0.39 -1.51
N LEU A 698 25.21 -0.90 -1.41
CA LEU A 698 24.96 -1.59 -0.13
C LEU A 698 26.20 -1.58 0.77
N THR A 699 27.37 -1.90 0.19
CA THR A 699 28.65 -1.88 0.91
C THR A 699 28.99 -0.47 1.39
N ARG A 700 28.85 0.55 0.53
CA ARG A 700 29.12 1.95 0.90
C ARG A 700 28.22 2.40 2.02
N ASP A 701 26.91 2.22 1.88
CA ASP A 701 25.92 2.74 2.83
C ASP A 701 26.00 1.99 4.18
N GLY A 702 26.23 0.68 4.16
CA GLY A 702 26.42 -0.14 5.36
C GLY A 702 27.72 0.16 6.12
N ASN A 703 28.78 0.55 5.40
CA ASN A 703 30.09 0.86 5.99
C ASN A 703 30.31 2.36 6.29
N ARG A 704 29.28 3.20 6.15
CA ARG A 704 29.38 4.63 6.54
C ARG A 704 29.83 4.79 8.00
N PRO A 705 30.59 5.85 8.32
CA PRO A 705 31.14 6.06 9.66
C PRO A 705 30.03 6.08 10.73
N ARG A 706 30.11 5.14 11.69
CA ARG A 706 29.20 5.06 12.84
C ARG A 706 29.87 4.36 14.01
N HIS A 707 29.43 4.70 15.22
CA HIS A 707 29.93 4.06 16.43
C HIS A 707 29.43 2.60 16.53
N GLU A 708 30.19 1.72 17.19
CA GLU A 708 29.89 0.28 17.25
C GLU A 708 28.58 -0.06 17.95
N ASP A 709 28.12 0.80 18.86
CA ASP A 709 26.81 0.62 19.54
C ASP A 709 25.62 0.91 18.62
N LEU A 710 25.84 1.54 17.46
CA LEU A 710 24.83 1.84 16.43
C LEU A 710 24.69 0.70 15.41
N LYS A 711 25.49 -0.35 15.53
CA LYS A 711 25.56 -1.46 14.57
C LYS A 711 24.76 -2.68 15.03
N VAL A 712 24.50 -3.59 14.09
CA VAL A 712 23.98 -4.94 14.33
C VAL A 712 25.15 -5.91 14.21
N GLY A 713 25.72 -6.34 15.34
CA GLY A 713 27.04 -6.96 15.34
C GLY A 713 28.07 -6.02 14.69
N PRO A 714 28.81 -6.46 13.65
CA PRO A 714 29.76 -5.62 12.94
C PRO A 714 29.14 -4.76 11.82
N PHE A 715 27.85 -4.94 11.51
CA PHE A 715 27.21 -4.39 10.31
C PHE A 715 26.46 -3.09 10.62
N GLY A 716 26.56 -2.10 9.73
CA GLY A 716 25.73 -0.91 9.84
C GLY A 716 24.28 -1.15 9.45
N GLY A 717 24.04 -2.15 8.59
CA GLY A 717 22.74 -2.41 8.00
C GLY A 717 22.45 -1.40 6.88
N ALA A 718 22.28 -1.88 5.66
CA ALA A 718 21.94 -1.05 4.50
C ALA A 718 20.71 -1.62 3.81
N GLY A 719 19.57 -0.96 3.98
CA GLY A 719 18.39 -1.22 3.16
C GLY A 719 18.56 -0.62 1.77
N PHE A 720 17.47 -0.59 1.01
CA PHE A 720 17.41 0.12 -0.25
C PHE A 720 16.08 0.87 -0.37
N ALA A 721 16.03 1.82 -1.29
CA ALA A 721 14.81 2.48 -1.72
C ALA A 721 14.33 1.88 -3.04
N SER A 722 13.09 1.43 -3.07
CA SER A 722 12.43 1.14 -4.35
C SER A 722 12.01 2.43 -5.05
N ASP A 723 11.43 3.37 -4.30
CA ASP A 723 10.73 4.57 -4.82
C ASP A 723 9.74 4.22 -5.95
N VAL A 724 9.24 2.99 -5.87
CA VAL A 724 8.31 2.43 -6.81
C VAL A 724 7.03 3.24 -6.81
N ASN A 725 6.54 3.55 -8.02
CA ASN A 725 5.39 4.42 -8.25
C ASN A 725 5.54 5.89 -7.80
N GLY A 726 6.75 6.31 -7.38
CA GLY A 726 7.14 7.70 -7.07
C GLY A 726 7.66 8.53 -8.26
N ILE A 727 7.47 8.05 -9.50
CA ILE A 727 8.09 8.60 -10.71
C ILE A 727 9.63 8.37 -10.71
N ALA A 728 10.08 7.26 -10.13
CA ALA A 728 11.46 6.78 -10.21
C ALA A 728 11.54 5.43 -10.95
N GLN A 729 12.64 5.22 -11.68
CA GLN A 729 12.89 3.96 -12.39
C GLN A 729 13.36 2.88 -11.41
N LEU A 730 12.89 1.65 -11.58
CA LEU A 730 13.46 0.50 -10.90
C LEU A 730 14.74 0.03 -11.61
N ALA A 731 15.43 -0.97 -11.06
CA ALA A 731 16.66 -1.47 -11.69
C ALA A 731 16.39 -2.02 -13.10
N SER A 732 17.21 -1.62 -14.06
CA SER A 732 17.08 -1.99 -15.47
C SER A 732 17.47 -3.46 -15.73
N ASN A 733 17.37 -3.91 -16.99
CA ASN A 733 17.82 -5.26 -17.38
C ASN A 733 19.33 -5.41 -17.10
N PRO A 734 19.74 -6.35 -16.24
CA PRO A 734 21.13 -6.46 -15.81
C PRO A 734 22.05 -7.19 -16.79
N GLY A 735 21.52 -7.84 -17.84
CA GLY A 735 22.36 -8.69 -18.67
C GLY A 735 21.66 -9.35 -19.86
N THR A 736 22.03 -10.60 -20.12
CA THR A 736 21.64 -11.34 -21.32
C THR A 736 20.83 -12.60 -20.99
N ALA A 737 20.21 -13.21 -22.01
CA ALA A 737 19.48 -14.47 -21.85
C ALA A 737 20.37 -15.65 -21.41
N GLU A 738 21.69 -15.59 -21.60
CA GLU A 738 22.62 -16.62 -21.10
C GLU A 738 22.73 -16.57 -19.57
N ASP A 739 22.69 -15.36 -18.98
CA ASP A 739 22.70 -15.16 -17.53
C ASP A 739 21.41 -15.70 -16.90
N GLU A 740 20.27 -15.50 -17.57
CA GLU A 740 18.96 -15.98 -17.14
C GLU A 740 18.91 -17.51 -16.99
N ALA A 741 19.48 -18.23 -17.95
CA ALA A 741 19.49 -19.69 -17.96
C ALA A 741 20.22 -20.29 -16.73
N GLY A 742 21.12 -19.49 -16.12
CA GLY A 742 21.82 -19.85 -14.89
C GLY A 742 21.16 -19.37 -13.60
N LEU A 743 20.06 -18.60 -13.65
CA LEU A 743 19.45 -17.99 -12.47
C LEU A 743 18.43 -18.92 -11.79
N TYR A 744 17.49 -19.49 -12.55
CA TYR A 744 16.36 -20.25 -12.01
C TYR A 744 16.56 -21.79 -12.03
N PRO A 745 15.98 -22.52 -11.05
CA PRO A 745 15.47 -22.03 -9.78
C PRO A 745 16.60 -21.53 -8.86
N PHE A 746 16.25 -20.73 -7.87
CA PHE A 746 17.16 -20.33 -6.79
C PHE A 746 16.48 -20.40 -5.42
N THR A 747 17.28 -20.28 -4.35
CA THR A 747 16.79 -20.35 -2.97
C THR A 747 17.11 -19.05 -2.25
N SER A 748 16.19 -18.60 -1.38
CA SER A 748 16.42 -17.46 -0.47
C SER A 748 17.72 -17.61 0.35
N ILE A 749 18.25 -16.48 0.83
CA ILE A 749 19.49 -16.43 1.64
C ILE A 749 19.44 -17.31 2.89
N ASP A 750 18.26 -17.48 3.49
CA ASP A 750 18.07 -18.36 4.65
C ASP A 750 17.94 -19.85 4.29
N GLY A 751 17.86 -20.19 3.00
CA GLY A 751 17.69 -21.54 2.49
C GLY A 751 16.27 -22.11 2.55
N ARG A 752 15.25 -21.30 2.89
CA ARG A 752 13.91 -21.81 3.25
C ARG A 752 12.83 -21.61 2.20
N VAL A 753 13.07 -20.82 1.17
CA VAL A 753 12.12 -20.60 0.08
C VAL A 753 12.82 -20.80 -1.26
N ARG A 754 12.24 -21.62 -2.13
CA ARG A 754 12.67 -21.77 -3.52
C ARG A 754 11.84 -20.88 -4.42
N PHE A 755 12.48 -20.15 -5.32
CA PHE A 755 11.85 -19.30 -6.31
C PHE A 755 12.07 -19.81 -7.74
N ASP A 756 11.03 -19.71 -8.54
CA ASP A 756 11.02 -19.90 -9.98
C ASP A 756 10.62 -18.59 -10.67
N VAL A 757 10.69 -18.57 -12.01
CA VAL A 757 10.28 -17.42 -12.83
C VAL A 757 8.88 -16.98 -12.44
N GLN A 758 8.69 -15.68 -12.18
CA GLN A 758 7.41 -15.15 -11.74
C GLN A 758 6.41 -15.18 -12.90
N ARG A 759 5.18 -15.63 -12.66
CA ARG A 759 4.09 -15.64 -13.63
C ARG A 759 2.89 -14.83 -13.13
N THR A 760 2.44 -13.90 -13.97
CA THR A 760 1.17 -13.20 -13.77
C THR A 760 0.33 -13.31 -15.03
N GLY A 761 -0.80 -14.00 -14.94
CA GLY A 761 -1.65 -14.27 -16.09
C GLY A 761 -0.95 -15.17 -17.10
N ASP A 762 -0.85 -14.73 -18.34
CA ASP A 762 -0.14 -15.44 -19.42
C ASP A 762 1.36 -15.09 -19.48
N ARG A 763 1.80 -14.10 -18.70
CA ARG A 763 3.16 -13.54 -18.79
C ARG A 763 4.08 -14.15 -17.74
N GLU A 764 5.26 -14.58 -18.17
CA GLU A 764 6.42 -14.79 -17.32
C GLU A 764 7.23 -13.49 -17.25
N PHE A 765 7.56 -13.07 -16.03
CA PHE A 765 8.36 -11.90 -15.73
C PHE A 765 9.74 -12.36 -15.24
N SER A 766 10.78 -11.93 -15.94
CA SER A 766 12.17 -12.11 -15.56
C SER A 766 12.94 -10.80 -15.72
N LEU A 767 14.10 -10.69 -15.08
CA LEU A 767 14.94 -9.49 -15.22
C LEU A 767 15.46 -9.29 -16.65
N TYR A 768 15.55 -10.37 -17.44
CA TYR A 768 16.30 -10.42 -18.71
C TYR A 768 15.42 -10.31 -19.95
N ASP A 769 14.10 -10.30 -19.80
CA ASP A 769 13.15 -10.17 -20.92
C ASP A 769 13.09 -8.73 -21.51
N GLY A 770 14.00 -7.85 -21.06
CA GLY A 770 14.07 -6.43 -21.43
C GLY A 770 13.35 -5.50 -20.45
N ARG A 771 12.64 -6.03 -19.46
CA ARG A 771 11.84 -5.24 -18.51
C ARG A 771 12.55 -4.91 -17.21
N GLY A 772 13.70 -5.52 -16.93
CA GLY A 772 14.42 -5.33 -15.66
C GLY A 772 13.57 -5.74 -14.46
N VAL A 773 13.68 -5.01 -13.35
CA VAL A 773 12.76 -5.13 -12.22
C VAL A 773 11.42 -4.50 -12.62
N ALA A 774 10.57 -5.27 -13.29
CA ALA A 774 9.25 -4.84 -13.74
C ALA A 774 8.27 -4.58 -12.58
N HIS A 775 8.40 -5.31 -11.48
CA HIS A 775 7.54 -5.18 -10.30
C HIS A 775 8.22 -5.74 -9.04
N TYR A 776 7.67 -5.45 -7.86
CA TYR A 776 8.17 -5.91 -6.55
C TYR A 776 8.55 -7.38 -6.49
N GLY A 777 7.80 -8.22 -7.21
CA GLY A 777 7.99 -9.65 -7.23
C GLY A 777 9.35 -10.07 -7.77
N LEU A 778 10.14 -9.18 -8.39
CA LEU A 778 11.45 -9.48 -8.94
C LEU A 778 12.63 -9.08 -8.04
N TYR A 779 12.39 -8.51 -6.85
CA TYR A 779 13.46 -8.25 -5.87
C TYR A 779 14.23 -9.51 -5.43
N PRO A 780 13.59 -10.68 -5.20
CA PRO A 780 14.32 -11.90 -4.90
C PRO A 780 15.29 -12.29 -6.02
N ASP A 781 14.88 -12.09 -7.26
CA ASP A 781 15.62 -12.41 -8.49
C ASP A 781 16.77 -11.42 -8.66
N GLN A 782 16.56 -10.14 -8.34
CA GLN A 782 17.60 -9.11 -8.34
C GLN A 782 18.69 -9.41 -7.29
N ILE A 783 18.29 -9.87 -6.10
CA ILE A 783 19.22 -10.31 -5.05
C ILE A 783 20.04 -11.49 -5.56
N GLU A 784 19.41 -12.48 -6.20
CA GLU A 784 20.13 -13.63 -6.72
C GLU A 784 21.05 -13.28 -7.91
N ASP A 785 20.63 -12.40 -8.83
CA ASP A 785 21.46 -11.92 -9.94
C ASP A 785 22.69 -11.17 -9.42
N MET A 786 22.53 -10.33 -8.38
CA MET A 786 23.65 -9.68 -7.70
C MET A 786 24.67 -10.68 -7.16
N ILE A 787 24.22 -11.84 -6.67
CA ILE A 787 25.08 -12.87 -6.07
C ILE A 787 25.80 -13.69 -7.14
N ARG A 788 25.07 -14.13 -8.16
CA ARG A 788 25.60 -15.08 -9.15
C ARG A 788 26.38 -14.41 -10.26
N ASN A 789 25.93 -13.23 -10.68
CA ASN A 789 26.35 -12.63 -11.94
C ASN A 789 27.11 -11.33 -11.77
N SER A 790 27.41 -10.92 -10.52
CA SER A 790 28.27 -9.76 -10.31
C SER A 790 29.76 -10.09 -10.47
N ASP A 791 30.49 -9.20 -11.14
CA ASP A 791 31.95 -9.15 -11.27
C ASP A 791 32.65 -8.56 -10.03
N ALA A 792 31.91 -8.16 -8.99
CA ALA A 792 32.48 -7.67 -7.73
C ALA A 792 33.25 -8.78 -6.99
N ASP A 793 34.18 -8.38 -6.11
CA ASP A 793 34.93 -9.36 -5.32
C ASP A 793 33.98 -10.17 -4.41
N PRO A 794 34.15 -11.49 -4.25
CA PRO A 794 33.29 -12.31 -3.40
C PRO A 794 33.15 -11.79 -1.97
N GLU A 795 34.19 -11.18 -1.38
CA GLU A 795 34.11 -10.58 -0.04
C GLU A 795 33.22 -9.33 -0.02
N GLN A 796 33.18 -8.56 -1.12
CA GLN A 796 32.30 -7.40 -1.27
C GLN A 796 30.84 -7.81 -1.48
N ILE A 797 30.60 -8.85 -2.28
CA ILE A 797 29.27 -9.46 -2.43
C ILE A 797 28.79 -9.97 -1.07
N ASP A 798 29.66 -10.68 -0.34
CA ASP A 798 29.33 -11.21 0.98
C ASP A 798 29.00 -10.10 2.00
N ASP A 799 29.74 -8.98 1.99
CA ASP A 799 29.44 -7.82 2.82
C ASP A 799 28.11 -7.17 2.40
N ALA A 800 27.87 -6.94 1.11
CA ALA A 800 26.61 -6.37 0.62
C ALA A 800 25.38 -7.18 1.08
N ILE A 801 25.44 -8.52 1.00
CA ILE A 801 24.38 -9.40 1.52
C ILE A 801 24.23 -9.22 3.05
N ASN A 802 25.34 -9.15 3.79
CA ASN A 802 25.28 -8.97 5.24
C ASN A 802 24.67 -7.61 5.63
N GLN A 803 25.04 -6.53 4.93
CA GLN A 803 24.45 -5.21 5.16
C GLN A 803 22.95 -5.22 4.81
N LEU A 804 22.55 -5.85 3.70
CA LEU A 804 21.14 -5.93 3.29
C LEU A 804 20.30 -6.69 4.33
N PHE A 805 20.70 -7.90 4.71
CA PHE A 805 19.90 -8.77 5.59
C PHE A 805 20.01 -8.46 7.09
N THR A 806 20.80 -7.45 7.46
CA THR A 806 20.78 -6.86 8.82
C THR A 806 20.05 -5.51 8.86
N SER A 807 19.60 -5.00 7.72
CA SER A 807 19.01 -3.67 7.62
C SER A 807 17.65 -3.54 8.31
N ALA A 808 16.86 -4.61 8.38
CA ALA A 808 15.59 -4.59 9.13
C ALA A 808 15.82 -4.36 10.63
N GLU A 809 16.78 -5.08 11.23
CA GLU A 809 17.17 -4.86 12.64
C GLU A 809 17.79 -3.47 12.85
N ALA A 810 18.63 -3.01 11.92
CA ALA A 810 19.20 -1.66 12.00
C ALA A 810 18.12 -0.56 11.99
N TYR A 811 17.08 -0.72 11.16
CA TYR A 811 15.95 0.20 11.11
C TYR A 811 15.14 0.17 12.42
N LEU A 812 14.86 -1.01 12.97
CA LEU A 812 14.17 -1.16 14.27
C LEU A 812 14.95 -0.49 15.40
N ARG A 813 16.27 -0.72 15.50
CA ARG A 813 17.13 -0.07 16.51
C ARG A 813 17.18 1.44 16.36
N MET A 814 17.16 1.95 15.13
CA MET A 814 17.07 3.39 14.87
C MET A 814 15.73 3.95 15.37
N TRP A 815 14.62 3.28 15.07
CA TRP A 815 13.29 3.71 15.51
C TRP A 815 13.13 3.63 17.04
N GLU A 816 13.70 2.61 17.68
CA GLU A 816 13.76 2.50 19.15
C GLU A 816 14.54 3.65 19.79
N ARG A 817 15.63 4.12 19.16
CA ARG A 817 16.36 5.30 19.65
C ARG A 817 15.52 6.55 19.57
N ILE A 818 14.78 6.73 18.47
CA ILE A 818 13.83 7.84 18.33
C ILE A 818 12.82 7.82 19.48
N GLU A 819 12.20 6.67 19.74
CA GLU A 819 11.21 6.52 20.81
C GLU A 819 11.81 6.80 22.20
N ASN A 820 13.05 6.38 22.43
CA ASN A 820 13.76 6.53 23.71
C ASN A 820 14.53 7.84 23.87
N ALA A 821 14.60 8.69 22.84
CA ALA A 821 15.38 9.94 22.89
C ALA A 821 14.90 10.87 24.02
N PRO A 822 15.78 11.66 24.66
CA PRO A 822 15.37 12.71 25.60
C PRO A 822 14.47 13.78 24.94
N LEU A 823 13.62 14.42 25.74
CA LEU A 823 12.77 15.56 25.36
C LEU A 823 13.28 16.89 25.91
#